data_AF-A0A239GXU6-F1
#
_entry.id   AF-A0A239GXU6-F1
#
_cell.length_a   1.000
_cell.length_b   1.000
_cell.length_c   1.000
_cell.angle_alpha   90.00
_cell.angle_beta   90.00
_cell.angle_gamma   90.00
#
_symmetry.space_group_name_H-M   'P 1'
#
loop_
_entity.id
_entity.type
_entity.pdbx_description
1 polymer ?
#
loop_
_entity_poly.entity_id
_entity_poly.type
_entity_poly.pdbx_seq_one_letter_code
_entity_poly.pdbx_strand_id
1 'polypeptide(L)'
;MPLGGVMKNRFSLLLLYAIFLITLGLSGCGGGNDQLSSAGSGSVSSEGTPAASRNLADGAAVTTSTWTFCAREDGICNFTGTTQVRYGLNGQYAIRTATGSIACNNSVFGDPVVGADKICEYETVTTTPPPADPGTGTGTWTFCAREDQTCSFSGTKQVRYGLNGTYATRTATNSIGCNNSVFGDPVPGVDKICEYLDDSSTPPPPPPSGTWTFCAREDQTCSFSGTRQVRYGLNGTYATRTATNSIGCNNSVFGDPVPGVDKICEYLNDSSTPPPPPPTNTGTVAIENAKTGTTAWQLSNPATLGEIEGYASLTSVAKGGSIDFYVNTSAASYNIDIYRMGWYGGAGGRLMLSIPNLTGVAQPKPCLNAGGVIDCNWSVSRTLTIPNTATDPAASDYWASGIYLAKLTTNGATPKDSYIIFVVRDDARVATYIAQLPVTTYQAYNYWGGKSLYTGCINHNSAWQCANGSTPATSVSFNRPYGPSTNPQAAYGVGAGEFITNVQPVVEGYPITSAGFDYNMVRWMERQGYDVKYISNLDLHERGTALANAKAFISMGHDEYYSRTMRDRLVSSRDAGTNLAFFSANQVYWQVRFANSTFGSTTTNRIMTCYRNGGDPVTDPLLRTGKFRDLGLPEGAFLGAQYVADPVMGNVSITNAEHWLFTGSGATNSTVLAGLLGYEVNAIVAGVSPPNVVSLARSTSGGVSSDMTYYIADSTAQVFGTGTMQWSWGLDSFISNSVRSDYTSTIAQKITDNVFRAVAEQDLYTFSNAANSLFLSLPTGSTAAVQVVQNPAPANGSKANQWRMLAYGDGAFQIVSRGSGLCLDAYGSTAGSQVGTWECNGLPHQRWKLTAVGGDSNLFTITDMRSQLCLSAPSTNSGSGAGLVLQACVNSPTQQWRRTGI
;
A
#
# COMPACT_ATOMS: atom_id res chain seq x y z
N MET A 1 -33.83 57.46 -9.01
CA MET A 1 -35.13 57.86 -8.42
C MET A 1 -35.55 56.79 -7.41
N PRO A 2 -36.27 57.14 -6.32
CA PRO A 2 -35.72 56.84 -4.98
C PRO A 2 -36.70 56.26 -3.94
N LEU A 3 -36.22 56.20 -2.67
CA LEU A 3 -36.92 55.94 -1.40
C LEU A 3 -37.12 54.43 -1.06
N GLY A 4 -36.92 53.98 0.19
CA GLY A 4 -36.39 54.61 1.42
C GLY A 4 -36.51 53.64 2.62
N GLY A 5 -35.86 53.82 3.78
CA GLY A 5 -34.92 54.86 4.22
C GLY A 5 -34.66 54.78 5.75
N VAL A 6 -34.31 55.92 6.36
CA VAL A 6 -34.12 56.19 7.82
C VAL A 6 -32.74 55.86 8.42
N MET A 7 -32.15 56.89 9.04
CA MET A 7 -30.84 56.93 9.72
C MET A 7 -31.01 56.95 11.26
N LYS A 8 -29.90 56.80 12.01
CA LYS A 8 -29.43 57.88 12.92
C LYS A 8 -28.02 57.69 13.50
N ASN A 9 -27.29 58.80 13.60
CA ASN A 9 -25.98 58.95 14.26
C ASN A 9 -26.12 59.34 15.75
N ARG A 10 -25.08 59.06 16.54
CA ARG A 10 -24.34 60.02 17.43
C ARG A 10 -23.02 59.35 17.88
N PHE A 11 -21.81 59.91 17.77
CA PHE A 11 -21.20 61.21 18.17
C PHE A 11 -20.60 61.23 19.60
N SER A 12 -19.37 61.77 19.72
CA SER A 12 -18.78 62.45 20.91
C SER A 12 -18.20 61.57 22.05
N LEU A 13 -17.10 61.90 22.78
CA LEU A 13 -16.06 62.96 22.63
C LEU A 13 -14.80 62.78 23.56
N LEU A 14 -13.61 63.18 23.07
CA LEU A 14 -12.49 63.94 23.70
C LEU A 14 -11.64 63.52 24.96
N LEU A 15 -10.46 64.20 25.03
CA LEU A 15 -9.35 64.27 26.03
C LEU A 15 -8.43 63.02 26.16
N LEU A 16 -7.08 63.06 26.03
CA LEU A 16 -5.97 63.92 26.56
C LEU A 16 -5.70 63.64 28.06
N TYR A 17 -4.47 63.55 28.60
CA TYR A 17 -3.09 63.97 28.21
C TYR A 17 -2.06 63.02 28.94
N ALA A 18 -0.71 63.08 28.93
CA ALA A 18 0.37 63.97 28.43
C ALA A 18 1.66 63.16 28.03
N ILE A 19 2.87 63.72 28.22
CA ILE A 19 4.23 63.21 27.85
C ILE A 19 5.25 63.59 28.93
N PHE A 20 6.31 62.80 29.21
CA PHE A 20 7.72 63.28 29.41
C PHE A 20 8.77 62.14 29.40
N LEU A 21 10.04 62.49 29.16
CA LEU A 21 11.23 61.59 29.22
C LEU A 21 12.09 61.90 30.46
N ILE A 22 13.02 61.01 30.85
CA ILE A 22 14.49 61.27 30.96
C ILE A 22 15.27 59.99 31.36
N THR A 23 16.60 60.05 31.20
CA THR A 23 17.63 59.02 31.46
C THR A 23 17.83 58.73 32.98
N LEU A 24 18.74 57.89 33.51
CA LEU A 24 20.13 57.55 33.14
C LEU A 24 20.62 56.35 33.99
N GLY A 25 21.63 55.58 33.54
CA GLY A 25 22.32 54.57 34.36
C GLY A 25 23.47 53.88 33.61
N LEU A 26 24.67 53.82 34.20
CA LEU A 26 25.91 53.36 33.54
C LEU A 26 26.77 52.46 34.45
N SER A 27 27.52 51.55 33.81
CA SER A 27 28.81 50.97 34.23
C SER A 27 28.91 50.11 35.50
N GLY A 28 29.69 49.02 35.40
CA GLY A 28 30.20 48.22 36.52
C GLY A 28 31.18 47.15 36.01
N CYS A 29 32.40 47.09 36.54
CA CYS A 29 33.49 46.23 36.06
C CYS A 29 33.96 45.22 37.14
N GLY A 30 34.54 44.10 36.69
CA GLY A 30 35.20 43.06 37.50
C GLY A 30 35.02 41.68 36.84
N GLY A 31 36.00 40.78 36.73
CA GLY A 31 37.34 40.73 37.34
C GLY A 31 37.37 39.75 38.52
N GLY A 32 38.18 38.68 38.54
CA GLY A 32 39.16 38.23 37.53
C GLY A 32 39.55 36.74 37.72
N ASN A 33 40.74 36.36 37.25
CA ASN A 33 41.27 34.99 37.34
C ASN A 33 41.50 34.52 38.78
N ASP A 34 41.62 33.20 38.98
CA ASP A 34 42.89 32.69 39.53
C ASP A 34 43.25 31.28 39.01
N GLN A 35 44.49 30.85 39.26
CA GLN A 35 45.14 29.63 38.76
C GLN A 35 44.97 28.42 39.71
N LEU A 36 45.22 27.19 39.23
CA LEU A 36 46.37 26.41 39.72
C LEU A 36 46.76 25.20 38.85
N SER A 37 48.02 24.79 39.02
CA SER A 37 48.75 23.64 38.46
C SER A 37 48.33 22.28 39.10
N SER A 38 48.85 21.09 38.74
CA SER A 38 50.06 20.73 37.98
C SER A 38 50.06 19.29 37.43
N ALA A 39 50.93 19.08 36.45
CA ALA A 39 51.51 17.85 35.89
C ALA A 39 51.64 16.58 36.78
N GLY A 40 51.66 15.42 36.10
CA GLY A 40 52.11 14.12 36.64
C GLY A 40 52.36 13.11 35.51
N SER A 41 53.63 12.88 35.16
CA SER A 41 54.04 11.99 34.05
C SER A 41 54.65 10.68 34.57
N GLY A 42 54.45 9.57 33.85
CA GLY A 42 55.03 8.26 34.14
C GLY A 42 54.97 7.35 32.90
N SER A 43 56.00 6.52 32.66
CA SER A 43 56.23 5.93 31.34
C SER A 43 57.20 4.74 31.32
N VAL A 44 57.13 3.94 30.24
CA VAL A 44 58.13 2.99 29.70
C VAL A 44 58.15 1.54 30.26
N SER A 45 58.46 0.61 29.34
CA SER A 45 58.83 -0.82 29.45
C SER A 45 57.78 -1.83 29.93
N SER A 46 57.54 -3.02 29.34
CA SER A 46 58.05 -3.83 28.20
C SER A 46 58.61 -5.20 28.61
N GLU A 47 58.56 -6.17 27.69
CA GLU A 47 58.93 -7.60 27.84
C GLU A 47 57.99 -8.43 28.73
N GLY A 48 57.73 -9.71 28.47
CA GLY A 48 58.09 -10.52 27.30
C GLY A 48 57.53 -11.95 27.44
N THR A 49 56.86 -12.48 26.41
CA THR A 49 56.18 -13.79 26.46
C THR A 49 56.97 -14.91 25.76
N PRO A 50 57.31 -16.01 26.47
CA PRO A 50 57.68 -17.29 25.84
C PRO A 50 56.43 -18.14 25.56
N ALA A 51 56.48 -18.99 24.53
CA ALA A 51 55.32 -19.74 24.06
C ALA A 51 55.51 -21.28 23.98
N ALA A 52 54.39 -21.99 24.15
CA ALA A 52 54.07 -23.34 23.67
C ALA A 52 54.78 -24.60 24.25
N SER A 53 53.98 -25.45 24.94
CA SER A 53 53.92 -26.93 24.85
C SER A 53 53.41 -27.53 26.18
N ARG A 54 52.39 -28.40 26.28
CA ARG A 54 51.42 -28.99 25.32
C ARG A 54 50.25 -29.62 26.11
N ASN A 55 49.03 -29.60 25.55
CA ASN A 55 47.92 -30.57 25.75
C ASN A 55 47.28 -30.67 27.17
N LEU A 56 45.98 -30.94 27.37
CA LEU A 56 44.84 -31.21 26.47
C LEU A 56 43.51 -30.89 27.19
N ALA A 57 42.44 -30.60 26.43
CA ALA A 57 40.99 -30.64 26.76
C ALA A 57 40.46 -30.09 28.11
N ASP A 58 39.73 -28.97 28.08
CA ASP A 58 38.25 -29.00 28.15
C ASP A 58 37.63 -27.62 27.84
N GLY A 59 36.41 -27.59 27.30
CA GLY A 59 35.77 -26.36 26.81
C GLY A 59 34.34 -26.16 27.35
N ALA A 60 34.20 -25.37 28.42
CA ALA A 60 32.90 -25.04 29.00
C ALA A 60 32.07 -24.08 28.11
N ALA A 61 30.76 -24.30 28.04
CA ALA A 61 29.84 -23.40 27.35
C ALA A 61 29.72 -22.05 28.09
N VAL A 62 29.83 -20.94 27.36
CA VAL A 62 29.67 -19.59 27.92
C VAL A 62 28.21 -19.18 27.81
N THR A 63 27.60 -18.83 28.94
CA THR A 63 26.24 -18.30 29.03
C THR A 63 26.29 -16.79 29.23
N THR A 64 25.79 -16.02 28.28
CA THR A 64 25.62 -14.55 28.43
C THR A 64 24.16 -14.21 28.64
N SER A 65 23.85 -13.36 29.62
CA SER A 65 22.51 -12.81 29.81
C SER A 65 22.47 -11.31 29.52
N THR A 66 21.40 -10.88 28.85
CA THR A 66 21.15 -9.50 28.44
C THR A 66 19.74 -9.07 28.82
N TRP A 67 19.61 -7.85 29.34
CA TRP A 67 18.34 -7.28 29.77
C TRP A 67 17.78 -6.38 28.67
N THR A 68 16.53 -6.63 28.27
CA THR A 68 15.88 -6.02 27.10
C THR A 68 14.67 -5.21 27.54
N PHE A 69 14.68 -3.89 27.29
CA PHE A 69 13.57 -3.00 27.61
C PHE A 69 12.25 -3.44 26.93
N CYS A 70 11.16 -3.41 27.71
CA CYS A 70 9.82 -3.83 27.26
C CYS A 70 8.68 -2.88 27.65
N ALA A 71 8.81 -2.09 28.72
CA ALA A 71 7.77 -1.16 29.15
C ALA A 71 8.31 0.00 30.01
N ARG A 72 7.60 1.13 30.02
CA ARG A 72 7.71 2.16 31.07
C ARG A 72 6.77 1.81 32.24
N GLU A 73 6.94 2.50 33.36
CA GLU A 73 6.01 2.47 34.50
C GLU A 73 4.54 2.57 34.06
N ASP A 74 3.68 1.76 34.69
CA ASP A 74 2.27 1.48 34.37
C ASP A 74 1.98 0.85 32.98
N GLY A 75 3.00 0.57 32.16
CA GLY A 75 2.88 -0.24 30.95
C GLY A 75 2.77 -1.75 31.20
N ILE A 76 2.68 -2.55 30.12
CA ILE A 76 2.75 -4.02 30.18
C ILE A 76 4.01 -4.49 29.43
N CYS A 77 4.92 -5.13 30.15
CA CYS A 77 6.09 -5.80 29.57
C CYS A 77 5.65 -7.12 28.94
N ASN A 78 5.93 -7.34 27.65
CA ASN A 78 5.60 -8.56 26.92
C ASN A 78 6.87 -9.23 26.38
N PHE A 79 6.94 -10.55 26.43
CA PHE A 79 8.11 -11.37 26.05
C PHE A 79 7.67 -12.82 25.81
N THR A 80 8.52 -13.66 25.22
CA THR A 80 8.21 -15.07 24.95
C THR A 80 8.77 -16.02 26.02
N GLY A 81 8.03 -17.08 26.33
CA GLY A 81 8.41 -18.06 27.35
C GLY A 81 8.33 -17.51 28.79
N THR A 82 9.05 -18.17 29.70
CA THR A 82 9.22 -17.76 31.11
C THR A 82 10.62 -17.18 31.29
N THR A 83 10.73 -15.98 31.84
CA THR A 83 12.02 -15.32 32.12
C THR A 83 11.93 -14.38 33.33
N GLN A 84 13.07 -13.86 33.77
CA GLN A 84 13.13 -12.78 34.75
C GLN A 84 12.81 -11.43 34.10
N VAL A 85 12.06 -10.60 34.80
CA VAL A 85 11.80 -9.20 34.46
C VAL A 85 12.24 -8.35 35.64
N ARG A 86 13.01 -7.29 35.36
CA ARG A 86 13.45 -6.30 36.35
C ARG A 86 12.71 -4.99 36.12
N TYR A 87 12.29 -4.35 37.20
CA TYR A 87 11.58 -3.08 37.22
C TYR A 87 12.33 -2.08 38.09
N GLY A 88 12.61 -0.88 37.60
CA GLY A 88 13.41 0.10 38.34
C GLY A 88 14.14 1.11 37.44
N LEU A 89 15.23 1.68 37.96
CA LEU A 89 16.04 2.69 37.27
C LEU A 89 17.48 2.72 37.81
N ASN A 90 18.45 3.10 36.96
CA ASN A 90 19.83 3.45 37.36
C ASN A 90 20.55 2.43 38.26
N GLY A 91 20.30 1.13 38.07
CA GLY A 91 20.93 0.04 38.82
C GLY A 91 20.14 -0.43 40.05
N GLN A 92 19.10 0.29 40.47
CA GLN A 92 18.17 -0.17 41.51
C GLN A 92 16.91 -0.74 40.87
N TYR A 93 16.77 -2.07 40.96
CA TYR A 93 15.67 -2.82 40.36
C TYR A 93 15.08 -3.86 41.31
N ALA A 94 13.77 -4.03 41.29
CA ALA A 94 13.07 -5.18 41.82
C ALA A 94 12.85 -6.22 40.71
N ILE A 95 13.10 -7.51 40.97
CA ILE A 95 13.03 -8.57 39.96
C ILE A 95 11.87 -9.53 40.26
N ARG A 96 11.21 -10.04 39.22
CA ARG A 96 10.17 -11.09 39.25
C ARG A 96 10.37 -12.06 38.09
N THR A 97 10.12 -13.34 38.28
CA THR A 97 9.95 -14.29 37.17
C THR A 97 8.52 -14.25 36.68
N ALA A 98 8.32 -14.16 35.36
CA ALA A 98 7.00 -14.09 34.74
C ALA A 98 6.97 -14.85 33.41
N THR A 99 5.77 -15.05 32.83
CA THR A 99 5.57 -15.83 31.59
C THR A 99 4.65 -15.08 30.64
N GLY A 100 5.09 -14.84 29.40
CA GLY A 100 4.33 -14.10 28.38
C GLY A 100 4.26 -12.59 28.61
N SER A 101 3.82 -12.15 29.79
CA SER A 101 3.79 -10.73 30.16
C SER A 101 3.81 -10.48 31.67
N ILE A 102 4.05 -9.21 32.05
CA ILE A 102 3.89 -8.70 33.42
C ILE A 102 3.56 -7.21 33.39
N ALA A 103 2.67 -6.74 34.29
CA ALA A 103 2.37 -5.32 34.43
C ALA A 103 3.51 -4.58 35.14
N CYS A 104 3.95 -3.47 34.56
CA CYS A 104 5.18 -2.78 34.88
C CYS A 104 4.97 -1.69 35.95
N ASN A 105 4.55 -2.07 37.16
CA ASN A 105 4.19 -1.07 38.17
C ASN A 105 4.47 -1.48 39.62
N ASN A 106 4.30 -0.49 40.50
CA ASN A 106 4.62 -0.58 41.92
C ASN A 106 3.76 -1.62 42.68
N SER A 107 2.59 -2.01 42.16
CA SER A 107 1.76 -3.06 42.79
C SER A 107 2.29 -4.48 42.57
N VAL A 108 3.04 -4.71 41.48
CA VAL A 108 3.59 -6.03 41.13
C VAL A 108 5.02 -6.20 41.65
N PHE A 109 5.82 -5.14 41.54
CA PHE A 109 7.24 -5.16 41.86
C PHE A 109 7.59 -4.56 43.24
N GLY A 110 6.70 -3.75 43.82
CA GLY A 110 7.08 -2.72 44.80
C GLY A 110 7.62 -1.47 44.08
N ASP A 111 7.85 -0.38 44.82
CA ASP A 111 8.53 0.82 44.29
C ASP A 111 10.01 0.83 44.71
N PRO A 112 10.95 0.36 43.86
CA PRO A 112 12.38 0.32 44.18
C PRO A 112 13.07 1.69 44.10
N VAL A 113 12.44 2.70 43.48
CA VAL A 113 13.02 4.05 43.28
C VAL A 113 11.92 5.09 43.49
N VAL A 114 11.58 5.33 44.76
CA VAL A 114 10.45 6.16 45.17
C VAL A 114 10.56 7.58 44.62
N GLY A 115 9.54 8.00 43.87
CA GLY A 115 9.43 9.35 43.31
C GLY A 115 10.15 9.57 41.97
N ALA A 116 10.59 8.51 41.28
CA ALA A 116 11.13 8.59 39.92
C ALA A 116 10.47 7.57 38.97
N ASP A 117 10.32 7.95 37.70
CA ASP A 117 9.78 7.09 36.63
C ASP A 117 10.68 5.88 36.38
N LYS A 118 10.11 4.67 36.45
CA LYS A 118 10.83 3.40 36.28
C LYS A 118 10.54 2.75 34.93
N ILE A 119 11.35 1.73 34.60
CA ILE A 119 11.22 0.92 33.38
C ILE A 119 11.23 -0.57 33.72
N CYS A 120 10.64 -1.38 32.85
CA CYS A 120 10.80 -2.83 32.84
C CYS A 120 11.72 -3.29 31.71
N GLU A 121 12.57 -4.26 32.05
CA GLU A 121 13.44 -4.97 31.13
C GLU A 121 13.39 -6.47 31.44
N TYR A 122 13.35 -7.35 30.43
CA TYR A 122 13.35 -8.79 30.61
C TYR A 122 14.68 -9.44 30.23
N GLU A 123 15.06 -10.51 30.92
CA GLU A 123 16.31 -11.21 30.68
C GLU A 123 16.21 -12.14 29.48
N THR A 124 17.29 -12.19 28.71
CA THR A 124 17.50 -13.06 27.56
C THR A 124 18.82 -13.77 27.76
N VAL A 125 18.82 -15.11 27.82
CA VAL A 125 20.03 -15.91 28.03
C VAL A 125 20.36 -16.65 26.74
N THR A 126 21.58 -16.43 26.23
CA THR A 126 22.12 -17.16 25.07
C THR A 126 23.26 -18.06 25.48
N THR A 127 23.26 -19.29 24.97
CA THR A 127 24.26 -20.32 25.27
C THR A 127 24.80 -20.91 23.96
N THR A 128 26.12 -21.00 23.81
CA THR A 128 26.74 -21.62 22.63
C THR A 128 27.19 -23.06 22.92
N PRO A 129 26.72 -24.08 22.16
CA PRO A 129 27.17 -25.46 22.36
C PRO A 129 28.60 -25.70 21.87
N PRO A 130 29.37 -26.60 22.51
CA PRO A 130 30.60 -27.16 21.94
C PRO A 130 30.33 -27.98 20.65
N PRO A 131 31.35 -28.18 19.78
CA PRO A 131 31.21 -28.99 18.57
C PRO A 131 31.02 -30.48 18.90
N ALA A 132 30.25 -31.19 18.06
CA ALA A 132 29.88 -32.58 18.25
C ALA A 132 30.80 -33.59 17.53
N ASP A 133 30.88 -34.81 18.10
CA ASP A 133 31.57 -36.00 17.57
C ASP A 133 30.55 -37.17 17.57
N PRO A 134 30.68 -38.25 16.76
CA PRO A 134 29.51 -38.82 16.09
C PRO A 134 29.05 -40.19 16.62
N GLY A 135 27.75 -40.32 16.94
CA GLY A 135 27.17 -41.56 17.48
C GLY A 135 25.68 -41.75 17.22
N THR A 136 25.31 -42.10 15.99
CA THR A 136 24.07 -42.83 15.60
C THR A 136 22.76 -42.44 16.31
N GLY A 137 22.03 -41.46 15.77
CA GLY A 137 20.63 -41.17 16.16
C GLY A 137 20.21 -39.74 15.84
N THR A 138 19.76 -39.47 14.61
CA THR A 138 19.47 -38.11 14.12
C THR A 138 18.06 -37.62 14.46
N GLY A 139 17.60 -37.86 15.69
CA GLY A 139 16.28 -37.44 16.15
C GLY A 139 16.34 -36.44 17.31
N THR A 140 15.44 -35.47 17.32
CA THR A 140 15.31 -34.50 18.41
C THR A 140 14.33 -35.02 19.45
N TRP A 141 14.64 -34.85 20.74
CA TRP A 141 13.70 -35.17 21.82
C TRP A 141 12.82 -33.94 22.13
N THR A 142 11.51 -34.11 21.96
CA THR A 142 10.48 -33.07 22.08
C THR A 142 9.68 -33.26 23.37
N PHE A 143 9.74 -32.30 24.30
CA PHE A 143 8.96 -32.34 25.55
C PHE A 143 7.44 -32.41 25.29
N CYS A 144 6.75 -33.26 26.05
CA CYS A 144 5.31 -33.51 25.87
C CYS A 144 4.46 -33.54 27.15
N ALA A 145 5.05 -33.78 28.33
CA ALA A 145 4.32 -33.91 29.58
C ALA A 145 5.24 -33.79 30.81
N ARG A 146 4.70 -33.34 31.95
CA ARG A 146 5.31 -33.54 33.27
C ARG A 146 4.84 -34.87 33.88
N GLU A 147 5.46 -35.27 34.98
CA GLU A 147 5.05 -36.41 35.80
C GLU A 147 3.53 -36.41 36.10
N ASP A 148 2.93 -37.59 36.06
CA ASP A 148 1.49 -37.90 36.18
C ASP A 148 0.55 -37.28 35.12
N GLN A 149 1.08 -36.61 34.09
CA GLN A 149 0.30 -36.16 32.92
C GLN A 149 0.31 -37.21 31.77
N THR A 150 -0.41 -36.95 30.68
CA THR A 150 -0.40 -37.82 29.48
C THR A 150 0.39 -37.16 28.35
N CYS A 151 1.56 -37.73 28.03
CA CYS A 151 2.33 -37.36 26.85
C CYS A 151 1.54 -37.73 25.59
N SER A 152 1.26 -36.76 24.72
CA SER A 152 0.46 -36.96 23.50
C SER A 152 1.22 -36.47 22.27
N PHE A 153 1.09 -37.22 21.17
CA PHE A 153 1.81 -37.05 19.90
C PHE A 153 1.02 -37.70 18.76
N SER A 154 1.63 -37.89 17.59
CA SER A 154 1.01 -38.61 16.47
C SER A 154 1.92 -39.71 15.92
N GLY A 155 1.30 -40.83 15.51
CA GLY A 155 2.01 -42.02 15.06
C GLY A 155 2.69 -42.76 16.21
N THR A 156 3.57 -43.70 15.85
CA THR A 156 4.38 -44.47 16.83
C THR A 156 5.70 -43.75 17.08
N LYS A 157 6.03 -43.49 18.34
CA LYS A 157 7.24 -42.76 18.77
C LYS A 157 7.94 -43.50 19.90
N GLN A 158 9.26 -43.38 19.99
CA GLN A 158 9.94 -43.60 21.28
C GLN A 158 9.64 -42.40 22.20
N VAL A 159 9.42 -42.70 23.47
CA VAL A 159 9.21 -41.73 24.54
C VAL A 159 10.18 -42.06 25.66
N ARG A 160 10.83 -41.04 26.22
CA ARG A 160 11.69 -41.14 27.40
C ARG A 160 11.06 -40.37 28.56
N TYR A 161 11.26 -40.87 29.77
CA TYR A 161 10.77 -40.31 31.02
C TYR A 161 11.92 -40.22 32.02
N GLY A 162 12.10 -39.09 32.70
CA GLY A 162 13.24 -38.86 33.60
C GLY A 162 13.65 -37.40 33.71
N LEU A 163 14.92 -37.15 34.06
CA LEU A 163 15.50 -35.81 34.17
C LEU A 163 17.04 -35.86 34.10
N ASN A 164 17.68 -34.75 33.71
CA ASN A 164 19.14 -34.53 33.83
C ASN A 164 20.03 -35.66 33.29
N GLY A 165 19.66 -36.22 32.13
CA GLY A 165 20.41 -37.30 31.46
C GLY A 165 20.02 -38.71 31.88
N THR A 166 19.29 -38.89 32.98
CA THR A 166 18.83 -40.20 33.46
C THR A 166 17.37 -40.41 33.05
N TYR A 167 17.14 -41.34 32.12
CA TYR A 167 15.81 -41.59 31.55
C TYR A 167 15.51 -43.08 31.36
N ALA A 168 14.25 -43.46 31.56
CA ALA A 168 13.68 -44.74 31.14
C ALA A 168 12.90 -44.55 29.82
N THR A 169 13.02 -45.48 28.87
CA THR A 169 12.37 -45.39 27.55
C THR A 169 11.28 -46.43 27.32
N ARG A 170 10.27 -46.06 26.51
CA ARG A 170 9.19 -46.92 26.00
C ARG A 170 8.90 -46.53 24.55
N THR A 171 8.22 -47.40 23.81
CA THR A 171 7.63 -47.05 22.49
C THR A 171 6.12 -47.09 22.63
N ALA A 172 5.41 -46.08 22.11
CA ALA A 172 3.96 -45.99 22.18
C ALA A 172 3.39 -45.28 20.94
N THR A 173 2.06 -45.30 20.78
CA THR A 173 1.38 -44.76 19.60
C THR A 173 0.32 -43.76 20.02
N ASN A 174 0.40 -42.54 19.48
CA ASN A 174 -0.42 -41.36 19.77
C ASN A 174 -0.39 -40.82 21.22
N SER A 175 -0.28 -41.65 22.26
CA SER A 175 -0.08 -41.17 23.64
C SER A 175 0.53 -42.21 24.59
N ILE A 176 1.03 -41.75 25.74
CA ILE A 176 1.49 -42.58 26.86
C ILE A 176 1.34 -41.81 28.20
N GLY A 177 1.01 -42.53 29.27
CA GLY A 177 0.98 -41.96 30.63
C GLY A 177 2.40 -41.67 31.12
N CYS A 178 2.68 -40.42 31.50
CA CYS A 178 4.00 -39.94 31.90
C CYS A 178 4.27 -40.17 33.38
N ASN A 179 4.34 -41.43 33.81
CA ASN A 179 4.45 -41.74 35.24
C ASN A 179 5.21 -43.03 35.56
N ASN A 180 5.51 -43.18 36.85
CA ASN A 180 6.28 -44.29 37.42
C ASN A 180 5.64 -45.67 37.20
N SER A 181 4.32 -45.76 37.00
CA SER A 181 3.65 -47.04 36.71
C SER A 181 3.91 -47.56 35.29
N VAL A 182 4.23 -46.67 34.34
CA VAL A 182 4.45 -47.01 32.93
C VAL A 182 5.95 -47.18 32.63
N PHE A 183 6.78 -46.30 33.20
CA PHE A 183 8.22 -46.24 32.92
C PHE A 183 9.10 -46.90 34.00
N GLY A 184 8.59 -47.07 35.22
CA GLY A 184 9.39 -47.14 36.45
C GLY A 184 9.79 -45.72 36.91
N ASP A 185 10.38 -45.60 38.09
CA ASP A 185 10.92 -44.33 38.59
C ASP A 185 12.46 -44.29 38.37
N PRO A 186 12.96 -43.66 37.29
CA PRO A 186 14.39 -43.58 36.99
C PRO A 186 15.13 -42.55 37.85
N VAL A 187 14.44 -41.64 38.55
CA VAL A 187 15.06 -40.62 39.41
C VAL A 187 14.20 -40.45 40.68
N PRO A 188 14.32 -41.36 41.66
CA PRO A 188 13.43 -41.41 42.81
C PRO A 188 13.43 -40.14 43.65
N GLY A 189 12.23 -39.66 43.98
CA GLY A 189 12.02 -38.47 44.82
C GLY A 189 12.26 -37.12 44.12
N VAL A 190 12.34 -37.10 42.78
CA VAL A 190 12.47 -35.88 41.96
C VAL A 190 11.39 -35.87 40.88
N ASP A 191 10.78 -34.71 40.63
CA ASP A 191 9.80 -34.51 39.56
C ASP A 191 10.44 -34.72 38.18
N LYS A 192 9.83 -35.59 37.36
CA LYS A 192 10.33 -36.00 36.04
C LYS A 192 9.51 -35.42 34.89
N ILE A 193 10.05 -35.51 33.69
CA ILE A 193 9.39 -35.07 32.44
C ILE A 193 9.37 -36.21 31.42
N CYS A 194 8.42 -36.14 30.46
CA CYS A 194 8.45 -36.94 29.25
C CYS A 194 8.80 -36.12 28.02
N GLU A 195 9.57 -36.74 27.15
CA GLU A 195 9.92 -36.25 25.81
C GLU A 195 9.80 -37.40 24.81
N TYR A 196 9.34 -37.14 23.58
CA TYR A 196 9.31 -38.13 22.50
C TYR A 196 10.32 -37.82 21.39
N LEU A 197 10.77 -38.85 20.68
CA LEU A 197 11.78 -38.74 19.64
C LEU A 197 11.15 -38.46 18.28
N ASP A 198 11.51 -37.33 17.67
CA ASP A 198 11.14 -36.99 16.30
C ASP A 198 12.25 -37.36 15.30
N ASP A 199 11.97 -38.37 14.46
CA ASP A 199 12.78 -38.69 13.28
C ASP A 199 12.79 -37.51 12.30
N SER A 200 13.98 -36.97 12.02
CA SER A 200 14.17 -35.75 11.23
C SER A 200 13.96 -35.90 9.71
N SER A 201 13.26 -36.95 9.27
CA SER A 201 13.17 -37.36 7.85
C SER A 201 11.84 -37.00 7.17
N THR A 202 10.82 -36.58 7.91
CA THR A 202 9.56 -36.06 7.36
C THR A 202 9.14 -34.77 8.07
N PRO A 203 9.07 -33.62 7.39
CA PRO A 203 8.48 -32.42 8.00
C PRO A 203 6.97 -32.64 8.23
N PRO A 204 6.40 -32.10 9.33
CA PRO A 204 4.95 -32.14 9.51
C PRO A 204 4.25 -31.33 8.41
N PRO A 205 3.03 -31.70 8.00
CA PRO A 205 2.24 -30.87 7.08
C PRO A 205 2.02 -29.49 7.71
N PRO A 206 2.08 -28.40 6.92
CA PRO A 206 1.90 -27.05 7.45
C PRO A 206 0.50 -26.91 8.08
N PRO A 207 0.34 -26.07 9.12
CA PRO A 207 -0.97 -25.74 9.67
C PRO A 207 -1.89 -25.23 8.55
N PRO A 208 -3.17 -25.68 8.49
CA PRO A 208 -4.07 -25.32 7.41
C PRO A 208 -4.23 -23.80 7.29
N SER A 209 -3.79 -23.25 6.15
CA SER A 209 -3.85 -21.83 5.83
C SER A 209 -5.28 -21.42 5.43
N GLY A 210 -6.13 -21.29 6.43
CA GLY A 210 -7.55 -20.94 6.29
C GLY A 210 -7.92 -19.61 6.93
N THR A 211 -9.04 -19.05 6.50
CA THR A 211 -9.62 -17.84 7.11
C THR A 211 -10.62 -18.24 8.20
N TRP A 212 -10.43 -17.72 9.40
CA TRP A 212 -11.40 -17.89 10.49
C TRP A 212 -12.69 -17.12 10.17
N THR A 213 -13.83 -17.80 10.28
CA THR A 213 -15.13 -17.34 9.83
C THR A 213 -16.14 -17.42 10.98
N PHE A 214 -16.66 -16.28 11.42
CA PHE A 214 -17.65 -16.19 12.50
C PHE A 214 -18.90 -17.05 12.23
N CYS A 215 -19.35 -17.77 13.25
CA CYS A 215 -20.51 -18.67 13.16
C CYS A 215 -21.51 -18.60 14.32
N ALA A 216 -21.09 -18.10 15.49
CA ALA A 216 -21.95 -18.06 16.69
C ALA A 216 -21.40 -17.08 17.73
N ARG A 217 -22.30 -16.50 18.55
CA ARG A 217 -21.93 -15.89 19.83
C ARG A 217 -21.92 -16.95 20.94
N GLU A 218 -21.41 -16.58 22.11
CA GLU A 218 -21.50 -17.40 23.33
C GLU A 218 -22.93 -17.94 23.58
N ASP A 219 -22.98 -19.18 24.07
CA ASP A 219 -24.18 -20.03 24.27
C ASP A 219 -25.04 -20.37 23.04
N GLN A 220 -24.61 -19.99 21.83
CA GLN A 220 -25.25 -20.42 20.57
C GLN A 220 -24.59 -21.68 19.98
N THR A 221 -25.12 -22.21 18.88
CA THR A 221 -24.52 -23.36 18.16
C THR A 221 -23.85 -22.89 16.87
N CYS A 222 -22.51 -22.98 16.82
CA CYS A 222 -21.74 -22.76 15.61
C CYS A 222 -22.04 -23.90 14.61
N SER A 223 -22.48 -23.56 13.41
CA SER A 223 -22.86 -24.53 12.37
C SER A 223 -22.08 -24.27 11.07
N PHE A 224 -21.67 -25.34 10.40
CA PHE A 224 -20.80 -25.35 9.21
C PHE A 224 -20.98 -26.67 8.44
N SER A 225 -20.13 -26.95 7.45
CA SER A 225 -20.16 -28.20 6.68
C SER A 225 -18.83 -28.95 6.72
N GLY A 226 -18.91 -30.27 6.87
CA GLY A 226 -17.75 -31.15 7.01
C GLY A 226 -17.07 -31.03 8.37
N THR A 227 -15.89 -31.63 8.49
CA THR A 227 -15.04 -31.52 9.69
C THR A 227 -14.18 -30.27 9.60
N ARG A 228 -14.21 -29.40 10.62
CA ARG A 228 -13.48 -28.13 10.69
C ARG A 228 -12.83 -27.94 12.05
N GLN A 229 -11.72 -27.20 12.10
CA GLN A 229 -11.32 -26.55 13.34
C GLN A 229 -12.28 -25.40 13.66
N VAL A 230 -12.58 -25.22 14.95
CA VAL A 230 -13.37 -24.12 15.49
C VAL A 230 -12.60 -23.51 16.65
N ARG A 231 -12.57 -22.18 16.73
CA ARG A 231 -11.99 -21.43 17.84
C ARG A 231 -13.10 -20.66 18.56
N TYR A 232 -12.97 -20.55 19.88
CA TYR A 232 -13.88 -19.84 20.78
C TYR A 232 -13.07 -18.88 21.64
N GLY A 233 -13.50 -17.62 21.79
CA GLY A 233 -12.74 -16.60 22.51
C GLY A 233 -12.95 -15.19 21.96
N LEU A 234 -11.98 -14.30 22.21
CA LEU A 234 -12.01 -12.90 21.75
C LEU A 234 -10.58 -12.29 21.71
N ASN A 235 -10.37 -11.26 20.90
CA ASN A 235 -9.17 -10.38 20.90
C ASN A 235 -7.80 -11.10 20.84
N GLY A 236 -7.74 -12.25 20.16
CA GLY A 236 -6.52 -13.03 19.97
C GLY A 236 -6.39 -14.23 20.92
N THR A 237 -7.09 -14.22 22.05
CA THR A 237 -7.12 -15.33 23.01
C THR A 237 -8.28 -16.26 22.70
N TYR A 238 -7.97 -17.45 22.17
CA TYR A 238 -8.97 -18.45 21.78
C TYR A 238 -8.58 -19.87 22.22
N ALA A 239 -9.57 -20.65 22.64
CA ALA A 239 -9.48 -22.10 22.76
C ALA A 239 -9.98 -22.78 21.48
N THR A 240 -9.31 -23.84 21.02
CA THR A 240 -9.66 -24.54 19.76
C THR A 240 -10.18 -25.97 19.98
N ARG A 241 -11.04 -26.42 19.08
CA ARG A 241 -11.57 -27.79 18.97
C ARG A 241 -11.69 -28.17 17.49
N THR A 242 -11.79 -29.46 17.20
CA THR A 242 -12.18 -29.96 15.87
C THR A 242 -13.55 -30.62 15.99
N ALA A 243 -14.48 -30.29 15.11
CA ALA A 243 -15.84 -30.82 15.13
C ALA A 243 -16.40 -30.97 13.70
N THR A 244 -17.55 -31.64 13.57
CA THR A 244 -18.15 -31.96 12.26
C THR A 244 -19.58 -31.45 12.19
N ASN A 245 -19.88 -30.63 11.18
CA ASN A 245 -21.15 -29.94 10.91
C ASN A 245 -21.62 -28.93 11.98
N SER A 246 -21.41 -29.16 13.28
CA SER A 246 -21.68 -28.14 14.32
C SER A 246 -20.90 -28.35 15.61
N ILE A 247 -20.88 -27.32 16.46
CA ILE A 247 -20.35 -27.34 17.84
C ILE A 247 -21.07 -26.31 18.73
N GLY A 248 -21.29 -26.63 20.01
CA GLY A 248 -21.81 -25.68 20.99
C GLY A 248 -20.78 -24.61 21.33
N CYS A 249 -21.13 -23.33 21.20
CA CYS A 249 -20.24 -22.20 21.36
C CYS A 249 -20.21 -21.70 22.82
N ASN A 250 -19.70 -22.52 23.74
CA ASN A 250 -19.73 -22.17 25.16
C ASN A 250 -18.58 -22.76 25.98
N ASN A 251 -18.48 -22.27 27.22
CA ASN A 251 -17.47 -22.64 28.20
C ASN A 251 -17.42 -24.15 28.52
N SER A 252 -18.52 -24.89 28.39
CA SER A 252 -18.53 -26.34 28.68
C SER A 252 -17.83 -27.18 27.60
N VAL A 253 -17.73 -26.65 26.37
CA VAL A 253 -17.13 -27.36 25.23
C VAL A 253 -15.65 -26.96 25.03
N PHE A 254 -15.35 -25.67 25.24
CA PHE A 254 -14.03 -25.10 24.96
C PHE A 254 -13.19 -24.83 26.22
N GLY A 255 -13.80 -24.77 27.41
CA GLY A 255 -13.27 -24.02 28.56
C GLY A 255 -13.60 -22.53 28.41
N ASP A 256 -13.34 -21.71 29.44
CA ASP A 256 -13.41 -20.24 29.31
C ASP A 256 -12.00 -19.66 29.06
N PRO A 257 -11.66 -19.28 27.82
CA PRO A 257 -10.37 -18.68 27.49
C PRO A 257 -10.27 -17.20 27.87
N VAL A 258 -11.40 -16.51 28.16
CA VAL A 258 -11.43 -15.09 28.54
C VAL A 258 -12.52 -14.89 29.61
N PRO A 259 -12.26 -15.26 30.89
CA PRO A 259 -13.27 -15.26 31.93
C PRO A 259 -13.90 -13.89 32.18
N GLY A 260 -15.24 -13.87 32.23
CA GLY A 260 -16.02 -12.65 32.49
C GLY A 260 -16.23 -11.73 31.29
N VAL A 261 -15.93 -12.19 30.06
CA VAL A 261 -16.14 -11.45 28.81
C VAL A 261 -16.96 -12.28 27.83
N ASP A 262 -17.89 -11.66 27.10
CA ASP A 262 -18.67 -12.28 26.02
C ASP A 262 -17.74 -12.73 24.86
N LYS A 263 -17.81 -14.01 24.50
CA LYS A 263 -16.95 -14.64 23.48
C LYS A 263 -17.71 -14.94 22.19
N ILE A 264 -16.96 -15.25 21.13
CA ILE A 264 -17.48 -15.67 19.83
C ILE A 264 -16.86 -16.99 19.39
N CYS A 265 -17.55 -17.70 18.50
CA CYS A 265 -16.98 -18.81 17.74
C CYS A 265 -16.74 -18.44 16.28
N GLU A 266 -15.62 -18.91 15.77
CA GLU A 266 -15.25 -18.88 14.36
C GLU A 266 -14.73 -20.25 13.94
N TYR A 267 -15.13 -20.75 12.76
CA TYR A 267 -14.53 -21.97 12.19
C TYR A 267 -13.51 -21.63 11.12
N LEU A 268 -12.49 -22.48 11.00
CA LEU A 268 -11.45 -22.36 9.99
C LEU A 268 -12.01 -22.85 8.65
N ASN A 269 -12.05 -21.97 7.65
CA ASN A 269 -12.32 -22.38 6.28
C ASN A 269 -11.01 -22.83 5.63
N ASP A 270 -10.81 -24.14 5.51
CA ASP A 270 -9.74 -24.71 4.71
C ASP A 270 -9.90 -24.26 3.25
N SER A 271 -8.85 -23.68 2.67
CA SER A 271 -8.83 -23.11 1.31
C SER A 271 -8.74 -24.19 0.22
N SER A 272 -9.70 -25.11 0.22
CA SER A 272 -9.75 -26.30 -0.65
C SER A 272 -10.68 -26.16 -1.87
N THR A 273 -11.41 -25.04 -2.01
CA THR A 273 -11.44 -24.40 -3.33
C THR A 273 -10.06 -23.77 -3.51
N PRO A 274 -9.27 -24.16 -4.51
CA PRO A 274 -8.05 -23.43 -4.80
C PRO A 274 -8.40 -21.95 -4.99
N PRO A 275 -7.54 -20.99 -4.59
CA PRO A 275 -7.55 -19.72 -5.30
C PRO A 275 -7.41 -20.05 -6.80
N PRO A 276 -8.09 -19.33 -7.72
CA PRO A 276 -7.78 -19.49 -9.14
C PRO A 276 -6.27 -19.39 -9.26
N PRO A 277 -5.59 -20.39 -9.88
CA PRO A 277 -4.14 -20.50 -9.79
C PRO A 277 -3.56 -19.16 -10.18
N PRO A 278 -2.53 -18.64 -9.45
CA PRO A 278 -1.87 -17.41 -9.84
C PRO A 278 -1.60 -17.52 -11.34
N PRO A 279 -2.18 -16.63 -12.17
CA PRO A 279 -2.13 -16.81 -13.62
C PRO A 279 -0.66 -17.00 -13.97
N THR A 280 -0.35 -17.99 -14.81
CA THR A 280 1.01 -18.52 -15.01
C THR A 280 1.88 -17.45 -15.68
N ASN A 281 2.29 -16.47 -14.88
CA ASN A 281 2.62 -15.14 -15.35
C ASN A 281 4.10 -15.12 -15.71
N THR A 282 4.33 -15.40 -16.98
CA THR A 282 5.51 -14.97 -17.74
C THR A 282 5.63 -13.43 -17.81
N GLY A 283 4.65 -12.68 -17.28
CA GLY A 283 4.69 -11.23 -17.14
C GLY A 283 5.83 -10.76 -16.24
N THR A 284 6.56 -9.74 -16.70
CA THR A 284 7.80 -9.22 -16.11
C THR A 284 7.72 -8.97 -14.59
N VAL A 285 6.59 -8.44 -14.11
CA VAL A 285 6.39 -8.09 -12.69
C VAL A 285 6.29 -9.33 -11.80
N ALA A 286 5.65 -10.41 -12.25
CA ALA A 286 5.57 -11.66 -11.49
C ALA A 286 6.94 -12.35 -11.39
N ILE A 287 7.70 -12.37 -12.49
CA ILE A 287 9.07 -12.91 -12.52
C ILE A 287 9.99 -12.09 -11.62
N GLU A 288 9.90 -10.76 -11.65
CA GLU A 288 10.68 -9.88 -10.77
C GLU A 288 10.33 -10.07 -9.29
N ASN A 289 9.05 -10.25 -8.95
CA ASN A 289 8.59 -10.48 -7.58
C ASN A 289 8.90 -11.88 -7.03
N ALA A 290 9.26 -12.84 -7.89
CA ALA A 290 9.80 -14.14 -7.48
C ALA A 290 11.27 -14.08 -7.05
N LYS A 291 11.99 -12.98 -7.34
CA LYS A 291 13.36 -12.76 -6.88
C LYS A 291 13.38 -12.36 -5.40
N THR A 292 14.44 -12.74 -4.69
CA THR A 292 14.61 -12.49 -3.25
C THR A 292 14.51 -11.00 -2.89
N GLY A 293 13.50 -10.66 -2.09
CA GLY A 293 13.36 -9.34 -1.48
C GLY A 293 14.18 -9.16 -0.20
N THR A 294 14.22 -7.93 0.29
CA THR A 294 14.86 -7.54 1.56
C THR A 294 14.16 -6.33 2.16
N THR A 295 14.27 -6.14 3.48
CA THR A 295 13.85 -4.92 4.19
C THR A 295 14.98 -3.91 4.38
N ALA A 296 16.22 -4.24 4.01
CA ALA A 296 17.42 -3.41 4.24
C ALA A 296 17.39 -2.01 3.58
N TRP A 297 16.46 -1.80 2.64
CA TRP A 297 16.15 -0.50 2.05
C TRP A 297 15.60 0.50 3.09
N GLN A 298 14.94 0.04 4.15
CA GLN A 298 14.37 0.92 5.18
C GLN A 298 15.48 1.73 5.88
N LEU A 299 15.23 3.01 6.15
CA LEU A 299 16.16 3.86 6.91
C LEU A 299 16.23 3.37 8.36
N SER A 300 17.43 3.16 8.88
CA SER A 300 17.69 2.72 10.26
C SER A 300 17.97 3.92 11.18
N ASN A 301 18.60 4.97 10.65
CA ASN A 301 18.82 6.23 11.35
C ASN A 301 18.66 7.42 10.38
N PRO A 302 17.44 7.95 10.17
CA PRO A 302 17.20 9.03 9.22
C PRO A 302 18.06 10.29 9.42
N ALA A 303 18.51 10.88 8.31
CA ALA A 303 19.26 12.13 8.24
C ALA A 303 18.34 13.37 8.29
N THR A 304 17.72 13.60 9.45
CA THR A 304 16.77 14.71 9.68
C THR A 304 17.42 16.10 9.75
N LEU A 305 18.75 16.19 9.81
CA LEU A 305 19.52 17.45 9.90
C LEU A 305 20.39 17.70 8.66
N GLY A 306 20.24 16.90 7.59
CA GLY A 306 21.03 16.99 6.37
C GLY A 306 22.44 16.39 6.49
N GLU A 307 22.62 15.42 7.40
CA GLU A 307 23.88 14.70 7.63
C GLU A 307 24.34 13.96 6.36
N ILE A 308 23.39 13.40 5.62
CA ILE A 308 23.54 12.97 4.23
C ILE A 308 22.24 13.18 3.47
N GLU A 309 22.33 13.72 2.25
CA GLU A 309 21.18 14.04 1.40
C GLU A 309 21.61 14.09 -0.07
N GLY A 310 20.69 13.93 -1.00
CA GLY A 310 21.01 14.02 -2.42
C GLY A 310 19.82 14.16 -3.36
N TYR A 311 20.11 14.33 -4.64
CA TYR A 311 19.14 14.34 -5.73
C TYR A 311 19.72 13.73 -7.01
N ALA A 312 18.87 13.44 -7.98
CA ALA A 312 19.25 12.88 -9.28
C ALA A 312 19.12 13.89 -10.42
N SER A 313 19.94 13.77 -11.47
CA SER A 313 19.87 14.62 -12.68
C SER A 313 18.58 14.46 -13.48
N LEU A 314 17.84 13.36 -13.27
CA LEU A 314 16.58 13.02 -13.93
C LEU A 314 15.54 12.55 -12.91
N THR A 315 14.26 12.66 -13.22
CA THR A 315 13.18 12.01 -12.44
C THR A 315 12.93 10.57 -12.87
N SER A 316 13.26 10.25 -14.14
CA SER A 316 13.22 8.90 -14.69
C SER A 316 14.34 8.66 -15.70
N VAL A 317 14.74 7.41 -15.87
CA VAL A 317 15.80 6.98 -16.78
C VAL A 317 15.40 5.70 -17.49
N ALA A 318 15.65 5.60 -18.79
CA ALA A 318 15.39 4.38 -19.57
C ALA A 318 16.47 3.31 -19.34
N LYS A 319 16.14 2.04 -19.54
CA LYS A 319 17.13 0.97 -19.74
C LYS A 319 18.20 1.39 -20.76
N GLY A 320 19.48 1.21 -20.44
CA GLY A 320 20.62 1.64 -21.25
C GLY A 320 20.99 3.13 -21.12
N GLY A 321 20.16 3.93 -20.44
CA GLY A 321 20.47 5.31 -20.08
C GLY A 321 21.29 5.42 -18.79
N SER A 322 21.78 6.63 -18.54
CA SER A 322 22.52 6.98 -17.33
C SER A 322 21.79 8.06 -16.52
N ILE A 323 21.99 8.06 -15.22
CA ILE A 323 21.46 9.03 -14.26
C ILE A 323 22.57 9.40 -13.26
N ASP A 324 22.73 10.69 -12.97
CA ASP A 324 23.75 11.19 -12.05
C ASP A 324 23.14 11.46 -10.69
N PHE A 325 23.82 11.01 -9.64
CA PHE A 325 23.50 11.34 -8.25
C PHE A 325 24.44 12.42 -7.73
N TYR A 326 23.84 13.43 -7.12
CA TYR A 326 24.51 14.52 -6.42
C TYR A 326 24.27 14.34 -4.92
N VAL A 327 25.32 14.10 -4.15
CA VAL A 327 25.25 13.83 -2.72
C VAL A 327 26.02 14.91 -1.96
N ASN A 328 25.41 15.39 -0.88
CA ASN A 328 26.02 16.24 0.13
C ASN A 328 26.16 15.48 1.44
N THR A 329 27.37 15.41 1.99
CA THR A 329 27.62 14.96 3.37
C THR A 329 28.94 15.51 3.90
N SER A 330 29.04 15.71 5.22
CA SER A 330 30.30 16.00 5.92
C SER A 330 31.04 14.74 6.40
N ALA A 331 30.46 13.55 6.24
CA ALA A 331 31.13 12.28 6.53
C ALA A 331 32.27 12.03 5.53
N ALA A 332 33.36 11.39 5.97
CA ALA A 332 34.52 11.13 5.10
C ALA A 332 34.21 10.15 3.95
N SER A 333 33.30 9.19 4.18
CA SER A 333 32.76 8.32 3.14
C SER A 333 31.32 7.88 3.42
N TYR A 334 30.66 7.38 2.40
CA TYR A 334 29.30 6.85 2.44
C TYR A 334 29.10 5.74 1.41
N ASN A 335 27.98 5.04 1.48
CA ASN A 335 27.59 3.98 0.56
C ASN A 335 26.30 4.38 -0.17
N ILE A 336 26.10 3.87 -1.39
CA ILE A 336 24.81 3.91 -2.09
C ILE A 336 24.34 2.49 -2.37
N ASP A 337 23.20 2.09 -1.81
CA ASP A 337 22.50 0.87 -2.17
C ASP A 337 21.28 1.20 -3.03
N ILE A 338 21.20 0.63 -4.23
CA ILE A 338 20.08 0.80 -5.15
C ILE A 338 19.06 -0.31 -4.92
N TYR A 339 17.82 0.06 -4.57
CA TYR A 339 16.71 -0.86 -4.40
C TYR A 339 15.62 -0.61 -5.45
N ARG A 340 15.10 -1.68 -6.07
CA ARG A 340 13.84 -1.62 -6.82
C ARG A 340 12.69 -1.86 -5.85
N MET A 341 11.74 -0.93 -5.77
CA MET A 341 10.57 -1.02 -4.90
C MET A 341 9.47 -1.87 -5.55
N GLY A 342 8.74 -2.65 -4.76
CA GLY A 342 7.81 -3.67 -5.25
C GLY A 342 7.15 -4.47 -4.12
N TRP A 343 6.70 -5.71 -4.37
CA TRP A 343 6.12 -6.58 -3.33
C TRP A 343 7.15 -7.53 -2.68
N TYR A 344 7.81 -8.37 -3.48
CA TYR A 344 8.82 -9.38 -3.10
C TYR A 344 8.48 -10.18 -1.84
N GLY A 345 7.37 -10.91 -1.88
CA GLY A 345 6.89 -11.70 -0.73
C GLY A 345 6.46 -10.88 0.48
N GLY A 346 6.38 -9.55 0.36
CA GLY A 346 6.06 -8.60 1.42
C GLY A 346 7.23 -7.71 1.85
N ALA A 347 8.47 -8.07 1.52
CA ALA A 347 9.69 -7.34 1.94
C ALA A 347 9.81 -5.92 1.36
N GLY A 348 9.16 -5.66 0.21
CA GLY A 348 8.97 -4.31 -0.32
C GLY A 348 10.08 -3.76 -1.23
N GLY A 349 11.31 -4.24 -1.10
CA GLY A 349 12.41 -3.89 -1.99
C GLY A 349 13.25 -5.10 -2.37
N ARG A 350 13.91 -5.03 -3.54
CA ARG A 350 15.03 -5.91 -3.91
C ARG A 350 16.28 -5.08 -4.08
N LEU A 351 17.40 -5.53 -3.49
CA LEU A 351 18.71 -4.94 -3.73
C LEU A 351 19.15 -5.22 -5.18
N MET A 352 19.52 -4.16 -5.89
CA MET A 352 19.89 -4.19 -7.31
C MET A 352 21.41 -4.03 -7.49
N LEU A 353 22.03 -3.17 -6.68
CA LEU A 353 23.45 -2.82 -6.74
C LEU A 353 23.87 -2.15 -5.43
N SER A 354 25.03 -2.51 -4.89
CA SER A 354 25.70 -1.78 -3.80
C SER A 354 26.93 -1.06 -4.32
N ILE A 355 27.12 0.19 -3.91
CA ILE A 355 28.25 1.06 -4.27
C ILE A 355 28.89 1.57 -2.96
N PRO A 356 29.81 0.80 -2.37
CA PRO A 356 30.39 1.12 -1.06
C PRO A 356 31.54 2.14 -1.14
N ASN A 357 31.81 2.81 -0.03
CA ASN A 357 33.01 3.64 0.22
C ASN A 357 33.24 4.78 -0.79
N LEU A 358 32.18 5.44 -1.25
CA LEU A 358 32.29 6.69 -1.99
C LEU A 358 32.81 7.80 -1.06
N THR A 359 33.75 8.61 -1.54
CA THR A 359 34.27 9.78 -0.81
C THR A 359 33.15 10.80 -0.59
N GLY A 360 32.93 11.20 0.67
CA GLY A 360 31.95 12.23 1.00
C GLY A 360 32.42 13.63 0.61
N VAL A 361 31.48 14.46 0.17
CA VAL A 361 31.73 15.84 -0.26
C VAL A 361 30.68 16.76 0.37
N ALA A 362 31.14 17.78 1.10
CA ALA A 362 30.30 18.88 1.52
C ALA A 362 30.06 19.79 0.32
N GLN A 363 28.84 19.82 -0.19
CA GLN A 363 28.50 20.51 -1.43
C GLN A 363 28.19 21.99 -1.18
N PRO A 364 28.36 22.89 -2.19
CA PRO A 364 28.09 24.31 -2.04
C PRO A 364 26.66 24.62 -1.58
N LYS A 365 26.55 25.46 -0.55
CA LYS A 365 25.30 26.03 -0.01
C LYS A 365 25.54 27.50 0.40
N PRO A 366 24.57 28.41 0.24
CA PRO A 366 23.26 28.20 -0.37
C PRO A 366 23.32 28.13 -1.90
N CYS A 367 22.54 27.24 -2.50
CA CYS A 367 22.27 27.19 -3.94
C CYS A 367 20.99 27.99 -4.29
N LEU A 368 21.00 29.28 -3.97
CA LEU A 368 20.00 30.24 -4.47
C LEU A 368 20.51 30.81 -5.79
N ASN A 369 19.70 30.71 -6.85
CA ASN A 369 19.99 31.40 -8.10
C ASN A 369 19.53 32.88 -8.05
N ALA A 370 19.87 33.65 -9.09
CA ALA A 370 19.53 35.08 -9.17
C ALA A 370 18.01 35.38 -9.16
N GLY A 371 17.16 34.39 -9.46
CA GLY A 371 15.70 34.48 -9.33
C GLY A 371 15.17 34.12 -7.93
N GLY A 372 16.05 33.84 -6.96
CA GLY A 372 15.69 33.43 -5.61
C GLY A 372 15.14 31.99 -5.52
N VAL A 373 15.29 31.20 -6.57
CA VAL A 373 14.90 29.77 -6.63
C VAL A 373 16.03 28.91 -6.07
N ILE A 374 15.64 27.85 -5.37
CA ILE A 374 16.54 26.82 -4.87
C ILE A 374 16.86 25.86 -6.03
N ASP A 375 18.07 25.93 -6.56
CA ASP A 375 18.54 25.23 -7.76
C ASP A 375 20.04 24.93 -7.58
N CYS A 376 20.40 23.68 -7.25
CA CYS A 376 21.77 23.35 -6.86
C CYS A 376 22.66 22.93 -8.03
N ASN A 377 23.88 23.50 -8.02
CA ASN A 377 24.98 23.16 -8.92
C ASN A 377 26.02 22.33 -8.16
N TRP A 378 25.59 21.20 -7.60
CA TRP A 378 26.48 20.26 -6.89
C TRP A 378 27.33 19.47 -7.88
N SER A 379 28.50 19.01 -7.44
CA SER A 379 29.34 18.12 -8.26
C SER A 379 28.72 16.72 -8.33
N VAL A 380 28.76 16.11 -9.53
CA VAL A 380 28.33 14.71 -9.70
C VAL A 380 29.13 13.82 -8.76
N SER A 381 28.44 13.12 -7.88
CA SER A 381 29.05 12.24 -6.88
C SER A 381 29.13 10.80 -7.39
N ARG A 382 28.12 10.36 -8.17
CA ARG A 382 28.13 9.06 -8.85
C ARG A 382 27.20 9.04 -10.07
N THR A 383 27.70 8.66 -11.23
CA THR A 383 26.87 8.23 -12.37
C THR A 383 26.46 6.76 -12.20
N LEU A 384 25.17 6.47 -12.37
CA LEU A 384 24.61 5.14 -12.50
C LEU A 384 24.15 4.93 -13.95
N THR A 385 24.54 3.82 -14.57
CA THR A 385 24.02 3.39 -15.89
C THR A 385 23.10 2.19 -15.68
N ILE A 386 21.91 2.23 -16.27
CA ILE A 386 20.90 1.17 -16.15
C ILE A 386 21.22 0.09 -17.19
N PRO A 387 21.36 -1.20 -16.81
CA PRO A 387 21.55 -2.28 -17.78
C PRO A 387 20.43 -2.39 -18.82
N ASN A 388 20.82 -2.74 -20.06
CA ASN A 388 19.93 -3.14 -21.15
C ASN A 388 20.37 -4.45 -21.84
N THR A 389 21.36 -5.15 -21.27
CA THR A 389 21.93 -6.40 -21.76
C THR A 389 20.96 -7.57 -21.65
N ALA A 390 20.29 -7.70 -20.50
CA ALA A 390 19.29 -8.73 -20.27
C ALA A 390 17.95 -8.38 -20.93
N THR A 391 17.50 -9.25 -21.84
CA THR A 391 16.13 -9.24 -22.37
C THR A 391 15.18 -10.14 -21.57
N ASP A 392 15.71 -11.19 -20.93
CA ASP A 392 14.96 -12.12 -20.07
C ASP A 392 14.69 -11.50 -18.68
N PRO A 393 13.42 -11.33 -18.26
CA PRO A 393 13.08 -10.88 -16.92
C PRO A 393 13.62 -11.74 -15.78
N ALA A 394 13.92 -13.02 -16.00
CA ALA A 394 14.44 -13.90 -14.95
C ALA A 394 15.91 -13.62 -14.60
N ALA A 395 16.68 -12.99 -15.51
CA ALA A 395 18.10 -12.72 -15.29
C ALA A 395 18.34 -11.78 -14.08
N SER A 396 19.47 -11.97 -13.41
CA SER A 396 19.84 -11.21 -12.21
C SER A 396 20.23 -9.76 -12.52
N ASP A 397 20.82 -9.50 -13.69
CA ASP A 397 21.15 -8.18 -14.23
C ASP A 397 19.96 -7.50 -14.94
N TYR A 398 18.79 -8.14 -15.01
CA TYR A 398 17.58 -7.51 -15.54
C TYR A 398 17.02 -6.47 -14.56
N TRP A 399 16.96 -5.21 -15.00
CA TRP A 399 16.32 -4.11 -14.28
C TRP A 399 14.90 -3.91 -14.79
N ALA A 400 13.92 -4.51 -14.12
CA ALA A 400 12.51 -4.37 -14.45
C ALA A 400 12.01 -2.94 -14.19
N SER A 401 11.20 -2.38 -15.10
CA SER A 401 10.62 -1.05 -14.89
C SER A 401 9.91 -0.96 -13.54
N GLY A 402 10.13 0.14 -12.83
CA GLY A 402 9.76 0.26 -11.42
C GLY A 402 10.16 1.62 -10.85
N ILE A 403 9.77 1.84 -9.61
CA ILE A 403 10.23 2.96 -8.78
C ILE A 403 11.42 2.46 -7.97
N TYR A 404 12.48 3.27 -7.91
CA TYR A 404 13.77 2.90 -7.34
C TYR A 404 14.18 3.91 -6.26
N LEU A 405 14.76 3.40 -5.17
CA LEU A 405 15.37 4.20 -4.12
C LEU A 405 16.86 3.90 -4.07
N ALA A 406 17.69 4.92 -4.25
CA ALA A 406 19.10 4.89 -3.88
C ALA A 406 19.20 5.29 -2.40
N LYS A 407 19.36 4.30 -1.50
CA LYS A 407 19.63 4.55 -0.08
C LYS A 407 21.08 5.02 0.06
N LEU A 408 21.24 6.23 0.58
CA LEU A 408 22.51 6.81 0.98
C LEU A 408 22.73 6.48 2.46
N THR A 409 23.89 5.95 2.84
CA THR A 409 24.25 5.67 4.25
C THR A 409 25.66 6.15 4.54
N THR A 410 25.85 7.03 5.53
CA THR A 410 27.21 7.47 5.94
C THR A 410 27.99 6.36 6.63
N ASN A 411 29.31 6.31 6.40
CA ASN A 411 30.21 5.43 7.15
C ASN A 411 30.70 6.13 8.42
N GLY A 412 30.62 5.45 9.56
CA GLY A 412 31.06 5.96 10.86
C GLY A 412 30.47 5.17 12.03
N ALA A 413 30.76 5.60 13.26
CA ALA A 413 30.24 4.96 14.47
C ALA A 413 28.71 5.11 14.63
N THR A 414 28.14 6.17 14.05
CA THR A 414 26.69 6.43 14.01
C THR A 414 26.28 6.72 12.56
N PRO A 415 26.04 5.67 11.73
CA PRO A 415 25.56 5.84 10.36
C PRO A 415 24.27 6.64 10.30
N LYS A 416 24.09 7.39 9.21
CA LYS A 416 22.92 8.22 8.92
C LYS A 416 22.42 7.92 7.51
N ASP A 417 21.10 7.81 7.35
CA ASP A 417 20.46 7.34 6.13
C ASP A 417 19.52 8.37 5.49
N SER A 418 19.47 8.43 4.15
CA SER A 418 18.43 9.10 3.37
C SER A 418 18.29 8.48 1.98
N TYR A 419 17.30 8.90 1.18
CA TYR A 419 17.11 8.40 -0.19
C TYR A 419 17.40 9.41 -1.29
N ILE A 420 17.60 8.89 -2.51
CA ILE A 420 17.27 9.57 -3.76
C ILE A 420 16.26 8.67 -4.51
N ILE A 421 15.09 9.21 -4.86
CA ILE A 421 14.06 8.49 -5.63
C ILE A 421 14.17 8.76 -7.14
N PHE A 422 13.99 7.73 -7.96
CA PHE A 422 13.89 7.83 -9.41
C PHE A 422 13.05 6.68 -10.01
N VAL A 423 12.60 6.83 -11.26
CA VAL A 423 11.88 5.76 -11.99
C VAL A 423 12.77 5.14 -13.06
N VAL A 424 12.79 3.80 -13.16
CA VAL A 424 13.39 3.11 -14.30
C VAL A 424 12.29 2.78 -15.31
N ARG A 425 12.43 3.30 -16.52
CA ARG A 425 11.51 3.10 -17.64
C ARG A 425 11.92 1.96 -18.54
N ASP A 426 10.90 1.22 -18.99
CA ASP A 426 11.02 0.28 -20.11
C ASP A 426 10.23 0.81 -21.32
N ASP A 427 10.92 1.56 -22.16
CA ASP A 427 10.34 2.25 -23.31
C ASP A 427 9.93 1.28 -24.42
N ALA A 428 10.72 0.22 -24.63
CA ALA A 428 10.52 -0.76 -25.69
C ALA A 428 9.43 -1.79 -25.36
N ARG A 429 9.24 -2.12 -24.09
CA ARG A 429 8.24 -3.09 -23.63
C ARG A 429 6.82 -2.54 -23.77
N VAL A 430 5.99 -3.23 -24.55
CA VAL A 430 4.51 -3.09 -24.46
C VAL A 430 4.06 -3.68 -23.12
N ALA A 431 3.19 -2.96 -22.41
CA ALA A 431 2.65 -3.35 -21.12
C ALA A 431 1.17 -2.96 -21.04
N THR A 432 0.40 -3.77 -20.32
CA THR A 432 -1.05 -3.59 -20.15
C THR A 432 -1.37 -2.28 -19.44
N TYR A 433 -0.66 -2.00 -18.35
CA TYR A 433 -0.82 -0.80 -17.53
C TYR A 433 0.43 0.08 -17.54
N ILE A 434 0.25 1.39 -17.59
CA ILE A 434 1.30 2.37 -17.27
C ILE A 434 0.93 3.06 -15.96
N ALA A 435 1.76 2.86 -14.94
CA ALA A 435 1.69 3.51 -13.64
C ALA A 435 2.55 4.77 -13.61
N GLN A 436 2.07 5.80 -12.94
CA GLN A 436 2.76 7.10 -12.86
C GLN A 436 3.12 7.48 -11.42
N LEU A 437 4.37 7.91 -11.23
CA LEU A 437 4.87 8.54 -9.99
C LEU A 437 4.71 10.08 -10.07
N PRO A 438 4.02 10.75 -9.14
CA PRO A 438 3.65 12.16 -9.27
C PRO A 438 4.75 13.14 -8.79
N VAL A 439 5.92 13.06 -9.40
CA VAL A 439 7.14 13.78 -8.98
C VAL A 439 7.01 15.30 -8.97
N THR A 440 6.13 15.89 -9.80
CA THR A 440 5.84 17.33 -9.76
C THR A 440 5.15 17.74 -8.46
N THR A 441 4.20 16.96 -7.95
CA THR A 441 3.51 17.25 -6.69
C THR A 441 4.47 17.16 -5.52
N TYR A 442 5.27 16.08 -5.46
CA TYR A 442 6.33 15.93 -4.47
C TYR A 442 7.21 17.18 -4.45
N GLN A 443 7.54 17.71 -5.63
CA GLN A 443 8.43 18.86 -5.80
C GLN A 443 7.75 20.22 -5.53
N ALA A 444 6.43 20.32 -5.73
CA ALA A 444 5.62 21.48 -5.37
C ALA A 444 5.53 21.66 -3.85
N TYR A 445 5.35 20.56 -3.11
CA TYR A 445 5.30 20.54 -1.66
C TYR A 445 6.68 20.47 -1.00
N ASN A 446 7.70 19.94 -1.69
CA ASN A 446 9.08 19.83 -1.18
C ASN A 446 9.56 21.15 -0.57
N TYR A 447 9.74 21.15 0.75
CA TYR A 447 10.14 22.32 1.52
C TYR A 447 11.66 22.38 1.76
N TRP A 448 12.45 21.48 1.17
CA TRP A 448 13.91 21.45 1.34
C TRP A 448 14.56 22.79 1.00
N GLY A 449 15.44 23.25 1.90
CA GLY A 449 16.07 24.57 1.82
C GLY A 449 15.14 25.73 2.20
N GLY A 450 13.99 25.46 2.82
CA GLY A 450 13.12 26.49 3.41
C GLY A 450 12.15 27.16 2.43
N LYS A 451 11.84 26.54 1.28
CA LYS A 451 10.86 27.05 0.30
C LYS A 451 10.13 25.92 -0.44
N SER A 452 8.82 26.10 -0.65
CA SER A 452 7.98 25.30 -1.55
C SER A 452 6.99 26.21 -2.30
N LEU A 453 6.06 25.64 -3.08
CA LEU A 453 4.95 26.38 -3.71
C LEU A 453 3.77 26.65 -2.72
N TYR A 454 3.94 26.31 -1.44
CA TYR A 454 2.96 26.51 -0.38
C TYR A 454 3.45 27.54 0.66
N THR A 455 2.52 28.11 1.41
CA THR A 455 2.77 29.09 2.49
C THR A 455 3.25 28.42 3.77
N GLY A 456 4.07 29.13 4.53
CA GLY A 456 4.47 28.74 5.88
C GLY A 456 5.99 28.58 5.99
N CYS A 457 6.59 29.30 6.93
CA CYS A 457 8.00 29.14 7.25
C CYS A 457 8.14 28.19 8.45
N ILE A 458 8.28 26.89 8.16
CA ILE A 458 8.62 25.92 9.20
C ILE A 458 10.10 26.13 9.58
N ASN A 459 10.38 26.12 10.88
CA ASN A 459 11.73 26.24 11.45
C ASN A 459 12.60 25.08 10.97
N HIS A 460 13.33 25.30 9.87
CA HIS A 460 14.23 24.34 9.26
C HIS A 460 15.68 24.75 9.55
N ASN A 461 16.53 23.79 9.93
CA ASN A 461 17.96 24.01 10.25
C ASN A 461 18.83 24.28 9.02
N SER A 462 18.35 25.12 8.10
CA SER A 462 19.05 25.57 6.90
C SER A 462 19.48 27.03 7.09
N ALA A 463 20.64 27.41 6.54
CA ALA A 463 21.09 28.81 6.45
C ALA A 463 20.27 29.68 5.47
N TRP A 464 19.09 29.22 5.03
CA TRP A 464 18.29 29.77 3.93
C TRP A 464 16.94 30.34 4.44
N GLN A 465 16.78 30.44 5.76
CA GLN A 465 15.52 30.66 6.48
C GLN A 465 14.63 31.73 5.83
N CYS A 466 13.42 31.36 5.42
CA CYS A 466 12.39 32.35 5.14
C CYS A 466 11.85 32.92 6.46
N ALA A 467 11.65 34.23 6.52
CA ALA A 467 11.07 34.87 7.70
C ALA A 467 9.58 34.50 7.82
N ASN A 468 9.06 34.30 9.04
CA ASN A 468 7.64 34.01 9.25
C ASN A 468 6.75 35.05 8.54
N GLY A 469 5.81 34.57 7.72
CA GLY A 469 4.99 35.39 6.84
C GLY A 469 5.55 35.65 5.43
N SER A 470 6.69 35.04 5.06
CA SER A 470 7.23 35.11 3.69
C SER A 470 6.24 34.58 2.64
N THR A 471 6.26 35.16 1.44
CA THR A 471 5.51 34.63 0.29
C THR A 471 6.06 33.26 -0.14
N PRO A 472 5.20 32.35 -0.64
CA PRO A 472 5.64 31.10 -1.27
C PRO A 472 6.62 31.36 -2.42
N ALA A 473 7.40 30.34 -2.77
CA ALA A 473 8.12 30.39 -4.04
C ALA A 473 7.11 30.29 -5.20
N THR A 474 7.34 31.04 -6.29
CA THR A 474 6.61 30.83 -7.55
C THR A 474 7.26 29.77 -8.43
N SER A 475 8.48 29.32 -8.10
CA SER A 475 9.25 28.31 -8.84
C SER A 475 10.16 27.50 -7.93
N VAL A 476 10.38 26.23 -8.29
CA VAL A 476 11.16 25.23 -7.52
C VAL A 476 11.98 24.34 -8.47
N SER A 477 13.21 23.95 -8.11
CA SER A 477 14.07 23.10 -8.97
C SER A 477 14.15 21.64 -8.53
N PHE A 478 14.02 20.69 -9.46
CA PHE A 478 14.36 19.28 -9.25
C PHE A 478 15.85 19.07 -8.93
N ASN A 479 16.72 20.07 -9.12
CA ASN A 479 18.10 20.06 -8.64
C ASN A 479 18.20 20.38 -7.14
N ARG A 480 17.46 19.64 -6.29
CA ARG A 480 17.57 19.69 -4.83
C ARG A 480 17.03 18.40 -4.19
N PRO A 481 17.50 17.99 -3.01
CA PRO A 481 16.93 16.85 -2.29
C PRO A 481 15.45 17.02 -1.94
N TYR A 482 14.75 15.91 -1.67
CA TYR A 482 13.45 15.93 -1.01
C TYR A 482 13.62 16.02 0.52
N GLY A 483 12.97 17.00 1.14
CA GLY A 483 13.05 17.21 2.59
C GLY A 483 12.41 16.08 3.42
N PRO A 484 12.67 16.04 4.74
CA PRO A 484 11.95 15.15 5.66
C PRO A 484 10.49 15.60 5.83
N SER A 485 9.65 14.69 6.34
CA SER A 485 8.32 15.07 6.83
C SER A 485 8.42 16.04 8.01
N THR A 486 7.40 16.87 8.19
CA THR A 486 7.25 17.79 9.33
C THR A 486 7.05 17.05 10.66
N ASN A 487 6.54 15.81 10.60
CA ASN A 487 6.47 14.90 11.74
C ASN A 487 7.76 14.07 11.83
N PRO A 488 8.54 14.15 12.93
CA PRO A 488 9.72 13.31 13.14
C PRO A 488 9.46 11.80 13.09
N GLN A 489 8.25 11.34 13.40
CA GLN A 489 7.85 9.93 13.29
C GLN A 489 7.83 9.43 11.84
N ALA A 490 7.69 10.35 10.88
CA ALA A 490 7.74 10.10 9.44
C ALA A 490 9.11 10.46 8.82
N ALA A 491 10.18 10.53 9.63
CA ALA A 491 11.53 10.70 9.12
C ALA A 491 12.02 9.50 8.27
N TYR A 492 11.39 8.33 8.38
CA TYR A 492 11.76 7.10 7.64
C TYR A 492 11.62 7.20 6.11
N GLY A 493 11.08 8.31 5.59
CA GLY A 493 10.99 8.60 4.15
C GLY A 493 11.81 9.78 3.64
N VAL A 494 12.72 10.36 4.44
CA VAL A 494 13.54 11.51 4.01
C VAL A 494 14.31 11.23 2.71
N GLY A 495 14.14 12.10 1.71
CA GLY A 495 14.71 11.94 0.37
C GLY A 495 13.83 11.20 -0.66
N ALA A 496 12.71 10.57 -0.25
CA ALA A 496 11.83 9.79 -1.14
C ALA A 496 10.63 10.57 -1.72
N GLY A 497 10.47 11.86 -1.40
CA GLY A 497 9.23 12.60 -1.72
C GLY A 497 8.02 12.04 -0.96
N GLU A 498 6.81 12.19 -1.48
CA GLU A 498 5.60 11.71 -0.80
C GLU A 498 5.34 10.19 -0.95
N PHE A 499 6.24 9.48 -1.64
CA PHE A 499 6.09 8.07 -2.03
C PHE A 499 5.79 7.12 -0.86
N ILE A 500 6.46 7.34 0.28
CA ILE A 500 6.32 6.54 1.52
C ILE A 500 5.94 7.38 2.76
N THR A 501 6.12 8.70 2.70
CA THR A 501 5.80 9.65 3.78
C THR A 501 5.34 10.98 3.20
N ASN A 502 4.16 11.46 3.58
CA ASN A 502 3.72 12.82 3.25
C ASN A 502 4.68 13.87 3.87
N VAL A 503 5.11 14.84 3.05
CA VAL A 503 6.07 15.92 3.44
C VAL A 503 5.46 17.32 3.45
N GLN A 504 4.13 17.44 3.38
CA GLN A 504 3.44 18.72 3.20
C GLN A 504 3.58 19.64 4.44
N PRO A 505 3.97 20.92 4.26
CA PRO A 505 4.07 21.88 5.35
C PRO A 505 2.69 22.43 5.74
N VAL A 506 1.97 21.68 6.58
CA VAL A 506 0.66 22.07 7.11
C VAL A 506 0.76 22.82 8.45
N VAL A 507 -0.30 23.54 8.81
CA VAL A 507 -0.40 24.24 10.11
C VAL A 507 -0.67 23.26 11.26
N GLU A 508 -0.35 23.69 12.48
CA GLU A 508 -0.64 22.90 13.69
C GLU A 508 -2.14 22.64 13.84
N GLY A 509 -2.51 21.42 14.25
CA GLY A 509 -3.90 20.97 14.35
C GLY A 509 -4.56 20.57 13.02
N TYR A 510 -3.86 20.66 11.88
CA TYR A 510 -4.41 20.24 10.59
C TYR A 510 -4.47 18.70 10.46
N PRO A 511 -5.63 18.09 10.15
CA PRO A 511 -5.89 16.66 10.39
C PRO A 511 -5.38 15.72 9.28
N ILE A 512 -4.23 16.02 8.68
CA ILE A 512 -3.56 15.17 7.69
C ILE A 512 -2.58 14.20 8.39
N THR A 513 -2.45 12.97 7.91
CA THR A 513 -1.39 12.05 8.37
C THR A 513 -0.15 12.14 7.50
N SER A 514 1.01 11.95 8.13
CA SER A 514 2.33 11.87 7.50
C SER A 514 2.60 10.56 6.71
N ALA A 515 1.62 9.67 6.60
CA ALA A 515 1.70 8.47 5.74
C ALA A 515 1.81 8.85 4.24
N GLY A 516 2.61 8.11 3.47
CA GLY A 516 2.68 8.27 2.01
C GLY A 516 1.43 7.73 1.29
N PHE A 517 1.23 8.16 0.04
CA PHE A 517 0.02 7.86 -0.73
C PHE A 517 0.22 6.81 -1.84
N ASP A 518 1.46 6.61 -2.32
CA ASP A 518 1.74 5.79 -3.51
C ASP A 518 2.07 4.32 -3.19
N TYR A 519 2.99 4.08 -2.26
CA TYR A 519 3.69 2.80 -2.15
C TYR A 519 2.79 1.60 -1.80
N ASN A 520 1.74 1.82 -1.01
CA ASN A 520 0.73 0.80 -0.70
C ASN A 520 0.04 0.27 -1.97
N MET A 521 -0.21 1.15 -2.96
CA MET A 521 -0.76 0.75 -4.25
C MET A 521 0.27 0.05 -5.13
N VAL A 522 1.53 0.51 -5.14
CA VAL A 522 2.63 -0.18 -5.85
C VAL A 522 2.76 -1.63 -5.35
N ARG A 523 2.85 -1.82 -4.04
CA ARG A 523 2.90 -3.14 -3.39
C ARG A 523 1.68 -3.99 -3.73
N TRP A 524 0.48 -3.41 -3.74
CA TRP A 524 -0.74 -4.16 -4.06
C TRP A 524 -0.76 -4.62 -5.53
N MET A 525 -0.46 -3.74 -6.49
CA MET A 525 -0.42 -4.08 -7.93
C MET A 525 0.61 -5.17 -8.21
N GLU A 526 1.79 -5.07 -7.60
CA GLU A 526 2.84 -6.08 -7.75
C GLU A 526 2.48 -7.40 -7.05
N ARG A 527 1.77 -7.37 -5.91
CA ARG A 527 1.20 -8.56 -5.27
C ARG A 527 0.15 -9.26 -6.15
N GLN A 528 -0.64 -8.53 -6.94
CA GLN A 528 -1.54 -9.11 -7.93
C GLN A 528 -0.80 -9.62 -9.18
N GLY A 529 0.50 -9.34 -9.33
CA GLY A 529 1.29 -9.73 -10.49
C GLY A 529 0.87 -9.05 -11.79
N TYR A 530 0.24 -7.87 -11.72
CA TYR A 530 -0.23 -7.16 -12.91
C TYR A 530 0.90 -6.76 -13.85
N ASP A 531 0.61 -6.77 -15.16
CA ASP A 531 1.54 -6.37 -16.21
C ASP A 531 1.68 -4.83 -16.32
N VAL A 532 2.36 -4.25 -15.34
CA VAL A 532 2.59 -2.80 -15.22
C VAL A 532 4.01 -2.41 -15.65
N LYS A 533 4.17 -1.18 -16.16
CA LYS A 533 5.44 -0.46 -16.23
C LYS A 533 5.27 0.96 -15.69
N TYR A 534 6.37 1.59 -15.28
CA TYR A 534 6.34 2.83 -14.51
C TYR A 534 6.96 4.01 -15.28
N ILE A 535 6.38 5.20 -15.12
CA ILE A 535 6.90 6.50 -15.58
C ILE A 535 6.87 7.52 -14.43
N SER A 536 7.64 8.60 -14.54
CA SER A 536 7.40 9.81 -13.74
C SER A 536 6.39 10.70 -14.46
N ASN A 537 5.60 11.53 -13.76
CA ASN A 537 4.63 12.39 -14.47
C ASN A 537 5.30 13.45 -15.37
N LEU A 538 6.57 13.81 -15.13
CA LEU A 538 7.37 14.61 -16.04
C LEU A 538 7.59 13.95 -17.42
N ASP A 539 7.56 12.61 -17.51
CA ASP A 539 7.62 11.91 -18.81
C ASP A 539 6.43 12.25 -19.71
N LEU A 540 5.25 12.54 -19.14
CA LEU A 540 4.12 13.05 -19.91
C LEU A 540 4.36 14.47 -20.46
N HIS A 541 5.31 15.24 -19.93
CA HIS A 541 5.74 16.50 -20.55
C HIS A 541 6.79 16.25 -21.64
N GLU A 542 7.81 15.46 -21.35
CA GLU A 542 8.98 15.30 -22.21
C GLU A 542 8.74 14.39 -23.42
N ARG A 543 7.85 13.40 -23.31
CA ARG A 543 7.75 12.29 -24.28
C ARG A 543 6.34 12.13 -24.86
N GLY A 544 6.16 12.49 -26.13
CA GLY A 544 4.88 12.31 -26.84
C GLY A 544 4.40 10.86 -26.93
N THR A 545 5.30 9.88 -26.83
CA THR A 545 5.00 8.44 -26.88
C THR A 545 4.92 7.77 -25.51
N ALA A 546 4.89 8.53 -24.40
CA ALA A 546 4.90 7.98 -23.04
C ALA A 546 3.77 6.97 -22.75
N LEU A 547 2.60 7.15 -23.39
CA LEU A 547 1.41 6.28 -23.24
C LEU A 547 1.18 5.32 -24.41
N ALA A 548 2.12 5.25 -25.36
CA ALA A 548 1.97 4.44 -26.56
C ALA A 548 1.83 2.94 -26.22
N ASN A 549 0.84 2.29 -26.86
CA ASN A 549 0.53 0.86 -26.73
C ASN A 549 0.05 0.40 -25.33
N ALA A 550 -0.26 1.33 -24.40
CA ALA A 550 -0.92 0.99 -23.14
C ALA A 550 -2.42 0.74 -23.34
N LYS A 551 -2.98 -0.29 -22.69
CA LYS A 551 -4.45 -0.40 -22.56
C LYS A 551 -4.99 0.57 -21.51
N ALA A 552 -4.24 0.80 -20.44
CA ALA A 552 -4.63 1.63 -19.32
C ALA A 552 -3.51 2.53 -18.79
N PHE A 553 -3.87 3.77 -18.43
CA PHE A 553 -3.07 4.67 -17.60
C PHE A 553 -3.60 4.67 -16.16
N ILE A 554 -2.68 4.60 -15.19
CA ILE A 554 -2.95 4.51 -13.76
C ILE A 554 -2.26 5.68 -13.04
N SER A 555 -3.05 6.62 -12.54
CA SER A 555 -2.61 7.68 -11.62
C SER A 555 -2.82 7.23 -10.17
N MET A 556 -1.81 7.44 -9.33
CA MET A 556 -1.78 7.11 -7.91
C MET A 556 -1.11 8.24 -7.12
N GLY A 557 -1.12 8.14 -5.80
CA GLY A 557 -0.51 9.15 -4.94
C GLY A 557 -1.23 10.50 -5.03
N HIS A 558 -0.50 11.60 -4.81
CA HIS A 558 -1.04 12.94 -5.00
C HIS A 558 -0.56 13.53 -6.34
N ASP A 559 -1.43 13.63 -7.35
CA ASP A 559 -1.05 13.95 -8.75
C ASP A 559 -1.58 15.34 -9.18
N GLU A 560 -1.38 16.35 -8.32
CA GLU A 560 -1.98 17.70 -8.40
C GLU A 560 -1.42 18.58 -9.55
N TYR A 561 -0.10 18.53 -9.80
CA TYR A 561 0.60 19.50 -10.64
C TYR A 561 0.92 18.98 -12.05
N TYR A 562 0.26 19.53 -13.07
CA TYR A 562 0.40 19.10 -14.47
C TYR A 562 0.78 20.26 -15.38
N SER A 563 1.69 20.04 -16.32
CA SER A 563 1.82 20.99 -17.45
C SER A 563 0.68 20.80 -18.43
N ARG A 564 0.38 21.84 -19.23
CA ARG A 564 -0.64 21.75 -20.28
C ARG A 564 -0.42 20.54 -21.19
N THR A 565 0.83 20.34 -21.62
CA THR A 565 1.27 19.20 -22.44
C THR A 565 0.94 17.84 -21.82
N MET A 566 1.07 17.69 -20.49
CA MET A 566 0.76 16.45 -19.77
C MET A 566 -0.75 16.17 -19.80
N ARG A 567 -1.58 17.20 -19.49
CA ARG A 567 -3.05 17.08 -19.52
C ARG A 567 -3.56 16.76 -20.92
N ASP A 568 -3.09 17.49 -21.93
CA ASP A 568 -3.54 17.32 -23.32
C ASP A 568 -3.13 15.96 -23.90
N ARG A 569 -2.04 15.34 -23.40
CA ARG A 569 -1.67 13.95 -23.73
C ARG A 569 -2.54 12.91 -23.03
N LEU A 570 -2.98 13.12 -21.79
CA LEU A 570 -3.97 12.23 -21.16
C LEU A 570 -5.32 12.28 -21.88
N VAL A 571 -5.80 13.50 -22.20
CA VAL A 571 -7.07 13.70 -22.92
C VAL A 571 -6.99 13.05 -24.31
N SER A 572 -5.95 13.35 -25.10
CA SER A 572 -5.82 12.74 -26.44
C SER A 572 -5.59 11.22 -26.41
N SER A 573 -4.97 10.66 -25.37
CA SER A 573 -4.86 9.20 -25.20
C SER A 573 -6.21 8.56 -24.87
N ARG A 574 -7.02 9.17 -23.98
CA ARG A 574 -8.42 8.77 -23.75
C ARG A 574 -9.22 8.81 -25.04
N ASP A 575 -9.08 9.89 -25.81
CA ASP A 575 -9.85 10.11 -27.04
C ASP A 575 -9.39 9.17 -28.18
N ALA A 576 -8.17 8.63 -28.10
CA ALA A 576 -7.66 7.53 -28.92
C ALA A 576 -8.00 6.12 -28.39
N GLY A 577 -8.69 6.00 -27.25
CA GLY A 577 -9.19 4.74 -26.69
C GLY A 577 -8.43 4.18 -25.48
N THR A 578 -7.38 4.83 -24.98
CA THR A 578 -6.67 4.40 -23.76
C THR A 578 -7.55 4.61 -22.53
N ASN A 579 -7.78 3.54 -21.77
CA ASN A 579 -8.57 3.59 -20.54
C ASN A 579 -7.81 4.35 -19.43
N LEU A 580 -8.49 5.09 -18.55
CA LEU A 580 -7.86 5.85 -17.47
C LEU A 580 -8.40 5.41 -16.09
N ALA A 581 -7.53 5.28 -15.09
CA ALA A 581 -7.96 5.07 -13.70
C ALA A 581 -7.17 5.94 -12.72
N PHE A 582 -7.91 6.64 -11.86
CA PHE A 582 -7.38 7.64 -10.93
C PHE A 582 -7.69 7.24 -9.48
N PHE A 583 -6.67 6.76 -8.76
CA PHE A 583 -6.83 6.23 -7.40
C PHE A 583 -6.49 7.27 -6.33
N SER A 584 -7.03 8.48 -6.48
CA SER A 584 -6.80 9.62 -5.59
C SER A 584 -7.91 10.69 -5.69
N ALA A 585 -7.64 11.89 -5.16
CA ALA A 585 -8.35 13.13 -5.45
C ALA A 585 -7.37 14.24 -5.91
N ASN A 586 -7.88 15.44 -6.18
CA ASN A 586 -7.15 16.66 -6.56
C ASN A 586 -6.15 16.52 -7.72
N GLN A 587 -6.38 15.56 -8.62
CA GLN A 587 -5.50 15.34 -9.77
C GLN A 587 -5.65 16.46 -10.81
N VAL A 588 -4.55 16.85 -11.45
CA VAL A 588 -4.56 17.75 -12.62
C VAL A 588 -5.24 19.09 -12.34
N TYR A 589 -5.07 19.62 -11.12
CA TYR A 589 -5.72 20.85 -10.66
C TYR A 589 -4.91 22.11 -11.01
N TRP A 590 -3.58 22.10 -10.85
CA TRP A 590 -2.71 23.23 -11.22
C TRP A 590 -1.99 23.02 -12.55
N GLN A 591 -2.14 23.98 -13.46
CA GLN A 591 -1.31 24.11 -14.66
C GLN A 591 0.05 24.69 -14.27
N VAL A 592 1.13 23.92 -14.48
CA VAL A 592 2.53 24.36 -14.34
C VAL A 592 3.20 24.57 -15.70
N ARG A 593 4.34 25.27 -15.70
CA ARG A 593 5.31 25.25 -16.80
C ARG A 593 6.68 24.81 -16.31
N PHE A 594 7.50 24.30 -17.23
CA PHE A 594 8.88 23.93 -16.96
C PHE A 594 9.87 24.83 -17.69
N ALA A 595 11.08 24.92 -17.15
CA ALA A 595 12.23 25.56 -17.77
C ALA A 595 13.52 24.80 -17.40
N ASN A 596 14.60 25.06 -18.14
CA ASN A 596 15.93 24.49 -17.86
C ASN A 596 16.46 25.01 -16.50
N SER A 597 17.40 24.28 -15.90
CA SER A 597 18.13 24.80 -14.73
C SER A 597 18.88 26.09 -15.08
N THR A 598 19.13 26.92 -14.06
CA THR A 598 20.07 28.04 -14.18
C THR A 598 21.53 27.61 -14.15
N PHE A 599 21.81 26.32 -13.95
CA PHE A 599 23.15 25.74 -13.92
C PHE A 599 23.26 24.51 -14.85
N GLY A 600 24.32 24.48 -15.67
CA GLY A 600 24.58 23.42 -16.65
C GLY A 600 23.69 23.51 -17.90
N SER A 601 24.31 23.66 -19.06
CA SER A 601 23.62 23.90 -20.36
C SER A 601 22.82 22.71 -20.90
N THR A 602 22.84 21.56 -20.24
CA THR A 602 22.27 20.29 -20.71
C THR A 602 21.05 19.79 -19.92
N THR A 603 20.64 20.48 -18.85
CA THR A 603 19.53 19.99 -17.99
C THR A 603 18.20 20.70 -18.27
N THR A 604 17.36 20.07 -19.09
CA THR A 604 16.02 20.55 -19.43
C THR A 604 15.01 20.31 -18.31
N ASN A 605 13.95 21.12 -18.28
CA ASN A 605 12.75 20.94 -17.44
C ASN A 605 12.98 20.80 -15.91
N ARG A 606 14.12 21.28 -15.41
CA ARG A 606 14.50 21.18 -13.99
C ARG A 606 13.76 22.18 -13.11
N ILE A 607 13.44 23.36 -13.62
CA ILE A 607 12.65 24.37 -12.91
C ILE A 607 11.18 24.16 -13.23
N MET A 608 10.34 24.05 -12.20
CA MET A 608 8.89 24.05 -12.30
C MET A 608 8.32 25.34 -11.71
N THR A 609 7.45 26.03 -12.45
CA THR A 609 6.84 27.32 -12.06
C THR A 609 5.33 27.17 -11.89
N CYS A 610 4.77 27.82 -10.85
CA CYS A 610 3.32 27.99 -10.67
C CYS A 610 2.97 29.26 -9.88
N TYR A 611 2.22 30.17 -10.51
CA TYR A 611 1.68 31.39 -9.88
C TYR A 611 0.32 31.11 -9.23
N ARG A 612 0.33 30.36 -8.11
CA ARG A 612 -0.90 29.89 -7.44
C ARG A 612 -1.84 31.02 -6.98
N ASN A 613 -1.28 32.19 -6.66
CA ASN A 613 -2.02 33.39 -6.24
C ASN A 613 -2.35 34.34 -7.42
N GLY A 614 -2.21 33.88 -8.67
CA GLY A 614 -2.30 34.73 -9.86
C GLY A 614 -1.07 35.60 -10.07
N GLY A 615 -1.19 36.61 -10.95
CA GLY A 615 -0.08 37.51 -11.28
C GLY A 615 1.01 36.91 -12.17
N ASP A 616 0.72 35.82 -12.89
CA ASP A 616 1.66 35.23 -13.86
C ASP A 616 1.95 36.21 -15.01
N PRO A 617 3.23 36.56 -15.28
CA PRO A 617 3.58 37.41 -16.42
C PRO A 617 3.42 36.72 -17.79
N VAL A 618 3.25 35.39 -17.85
CA VAL A 618 3.03 34.66 -19.10
C VAL A 618 1.55 34.64 -19.46
N THR A 619 1.21 35.16 -20.63
CA THR A 619 -0.17 35.28 -21.13
C THR A 619 -0.61 34.13 -22.04
N ASP A 620 0.33 33.38 -22.63
CA ASP A 620 0.06 32.20 -23.47
C ASP A 620 -0.70 31.12 -22.66
N PRO A 621 -1.92 30.70 -23.05
CA PRO A 621 -2.69 29.68 -22.32
C PRO A 621 -2.06 28.28 -22.31
N LEU A 622 -1.00 28.03 -23.10
CA LEU A 622 -0.22 26.79 -23.03
C LEU A 622 0.86 26.80 -21.94
N LEU A 623 1.30 27.99 -21.51
CA LEU A 623 2.45 28.19 -20.60
C LEU A 623 2.11 29.00 -19.34
N ARG A 624 0.99 29.73 -19.34
CA ARG A 624 0.42 30.41 -18.18
C ARG A 624 0.05 29.39 -17.11
N THR A 625 0.24 29.76 -15.85
CA THR A 625 0.00 28.91 -14.68
C THR A 625 -1.18 29.42 -13.86
N GLY A 626 -1.73 28.55 -13.02
CA GLY A 626 -3.00 28.74 -12.32
C GLY A 626 -3.82 27.46 -12.31
N LYS A 627 -5.06 27.49 -11.83
CA LYS A 627 -5.91 26.30 -11.83
C LYS A 627 -6.40 25.99 -13.24
N PHE A 628 -6.40 24.72 -13.65
CA PHE A 628 -6.88 24.33 -14.98
C PHE A 628 -8.33 24.78 -15.24
N ARG A 629 -9.21 24.69 -14.23
CA ARG A 629 -10.59 25.21 -14.29
C ARG A 629 -10.66 26.73 -14.54
N ASP A 630 -9.80 27.52 -13.91
CA ASP A 630 -9.74 28.99 -14.08
C ASP A 630 -9.17 29.39 -15.45
N LEU A 631 -8.46 28.46 -16.12
CA LEU A 631 -7.98 28.58 -17.50
C LEU A 631 -8.96 27.97 -18.53
N GLY A 632 -10.20 27.65 -18.12
CA GLY A 632 -11.25 27.13 -19.00
C GLY A 632 -11.16 25.62 -19.30
N LEU A 633 -10.35 24.88 -18.55
CA LEU A 633 -10.06 23.45 -18.76
C LEU A 633 -10.33 22.61 -17.51
N PRO A 634 -11.52 22.72 -16.88
CA PRO A 634 -11.81 22.01 -15.62
C PRO A 634 -11.51 20.52 -15.71
N GLU A 635 -10.90 20.00 -14.66
CA GLU A 635 -10.40 18.63 -14.61
C GLU A 635 -11.53 17.60 -14.60
N GLY A 636 -12.67 17.92 -13.96
CA GLY A 636 -13.86 17.06 -13.92
C GLY A 636 -14.41 16.69 -15.30
N ALA A 637 -14.20 17.53 -16.31
CA ALA A 637 -14.64 17.30 -17.70
C ALA A 637 -13.89 16.12 -18.39
N PHE A 638 -12.81 15.60 -17.80
CA PHE A 638 -12.20 14.35 -18.25
C PHE A 638 -11.91 13.34 -17.13
N LEU A 639 -11.80 13.77 -15.87
CA LEU A 639 -11.67 12.88 -14.72
C LEU A 639 -13.01 12.24 -14.27
N GLY A 640 -14.15 12.81 -14.65
CA GLY A 640 -15.48 12.41 -14.18
C GLY A 640 -15.94 13.20 -12.94
N ALA A 641 -15.03 13.48 -12.01
CA ALA A 641 -15.23 14.31 -10.83
C ALA A 641 -14.09 15.34 -10.70
N GLN A 642 -14.34 16.48 -10.06
CA GLN A 642 -13.32 17.52 -9.80
C GLN A 642 -13.16 17.77 -8.30
N TYR A 643 -11.99 18.29 -7.90
CA TYR A 643 -11.69 18.64 -6.52
C TYR A 643 -12.70 19.63 -5.91
N VAL A 644 -13.14 19.39 -4.66
CA VAL A 644 -14.12 20.25 -3.98
C VAL A 644 -13.72 20.72 -2.58
N ALA A 645 -12.98 19.94 -1.79
CA ALA A 645 -12.52 20.40 -0.47
C ALA A 645 -11.36 19.60 0.14
N ASP A 646 -10.68 20.31 1.04
CA ASP A 646 -9.76 19.87 2.08
C ASP A 646 -10.07 20.65 3.39
N PRO A 647 -9.72 20.14 4.59
CA PRO A 647 -9.52 18.74 4.91
C PRO A 647 -10.86 17.99 4.98
N VAL A 648 -10.90 16.76 4.47
CA VAL A 648 -11.99 15.81 4.68
C VAL A 648 -11.39 14.53 5.27
N MET A 649 -11.96 14.05 6.37
CA MET A 649 -11.61 12.74 6.95
C MET A 649 -12.89 11.94 7.18
N GLY A 650 -12.88 10.64 6.88
CA GLY A 650 -14.01 9.76 7.17
C GLY A 650 -13.95 8.42 6.42
N ASN A 651 -15.12 7.95 6.00
CA ASN A 651 -15.31 6.64 5.39
C ASN A 651 -15.96 6.76 4.00
N VAL A 652 -15.65 5.86 3.07
CA VAL A 652 -16.32 5.82 1.76
C VAL A 652 -17.61 5.00 1.86
N SER A 653 -18.76 5.62 1.61
CA SER A 653 -20.07 4.96 1.61
C SER A 653 -20.44 4.50 0.19
N ILE A 654 -20.62 3.19 0.00
CA ILE A 654 -21.05 2.62 -1.28
C ILE A 654 -22.54 2.88 -1.48
N THR A 655 -22.93 3.33 -2.68
CA THR A 655 -24.30 3.77 -3.00
C THR A 655 -24.87 3.19 -4.30
N ASN A 656 -24.08 2.38 -5.02
CA ASN A 656 -24.47 1.68 -6.24
C ASN A 656 -23.75 0.32 -6.33
N ALA A 657 -23.91 -0.51 -5.31
CA ALA A 657 -23.27 -1.82 -5.17
C ALA A 657 -23.75 -2.86 -6.19
N GLU A 658 -24.86 -2.60 -6.88
CA GLU A 658 -25.39 -3.40 -7.98
C GLU A 658 -24.62 -3.15 -9.30
N HIS A 659 -23.86 -2.06 -9.39
CA HIS A 659 -22.96 -1.82 -10.51
C HIS A 659 -21.86 -2.89 -10.57
N TRP A 660 -21.59 -3.40 -11.76
CA TRP A 660 -20.77 -4.59 -12.00
C TRP A 660 -19.31 -4.49 -11.51
N LEU A 661 -18.79 -3.29 -11.23
CA LEU A 661 -17.49 -3.09 -10.57
C LEU A 661 -17.43 -3.64 -9.13
N PHE A 662 -18.59 -3.87 -8.49
CA PHE A 662 -18.68 -4.46 -7.16
C PHE A 662 -18.86 -5.98 -7.19
N THR A 663 -18.98 -6.62 -8.35
CA THR A 663 -19.21 -8.08 -8.46
C THR A 663 -18.14 -8.89 -7.72
N GLY A 664 -18.59 -9.75 -6.81
CA GLY A 664 -17.71 -10.59 -5.97
C GLY A 664 -17.01 -9.86 -4.81
N SER A 665 -17.29 -8.57 -4.57
CA SER A 665 -16.71 -7.81 -3.44
C SER A 665 -17.45 -8.01 -2.11
N GLY A 666 -18.72 -8.46 -2.15
CA GLY A 666 -19.61 -8.51 -0.99
C GLY A 666 -20.19 -7.16 -0.56
N ALA A 667 -19.94 -6.08 -1.31
CA ALA A 667 -20.50 -4.76 -1.03
C ALA A 667 -22.03 -4.70 -1.18
N THR A 668 -22.61 -3.72 -0.50
CA THR A 668 -24.04 -3.36 -0.47
C THR A 668 -24.17 -1.83 -0.45
N ASN A 669 -25.36 -1.29 -0.70
CA ASN A 669 -25.67 0.15 -0.52
C ASN A 669 -25.71 0.61 0.96
N SER A 670 -25.25 -0.23 1.88
CA SER A 670 -24.98 0.07 3.29
C SER A 670 -23.52 -0.16 3.68
N THR A 671 -22.65 -0.52 2.71
CA THR A 671 -21.23 -0.80 2.95
C THR A 671 -20.44 0.50 3.11
N VAL A 672 -19.64 0.54 4.17
CA VAL A 672 -18.84 1.70 4.57
C VAL A 672 -17.38 1.27 4.70
N LEU A 673 -16.49 1.87 3.91
CA LEU A 673 -15.06 1.58 3.90
C LEU A 673 -14.34 2.54 4.84
N ALA A 674 -14.00 2.06 6.04
CA ALA A 674 -13.49 2.87 7.13
C ALA A 674 -12.14 3.55 6.81
N GLY A 675 -12.02 4.85 7.08
CA GLY A 675 -10.76 5.61 6.92
C GLY A 675 -10.26 5.80 5.48
N LEU A 676 -11.04 5.45 4.46
CA LEU A 676 -10.65 5.61 3.05
C LEU A 676 -11.18 6.90 2.39
N LEU A 677 -11.91 7.76 3.13
CA LEU A 677 -12.34 9.07 2.64
C LEU A 677 -11.43 10.17 3.17
N GLY A 678 -10.86 10.95 2.25
CA GLY A 678 -9.92 12.03 2.53
C GLY A 678 -8.61 11.86 1.76
N TYR A 679 -7.56 12.62 2.06
CA TYR A 679 -7.61 13.81 2.91
C TYR A 679 -8.24 14.99 2.12
N GLU A 680 -8.10 14.95 0.79
CA GLU A 680 -8.82 15.78 -0.18
C GLU A 680 -9.81 14.90 -0.96
N VAL A 681 -10.86 15.51 -1.51
CA VAL A 681 -11.93 14.78 -2.23
C VAL A 681 -12.39 15.46 -3.53
N ASN A 682 -12.80 14.63 -4.49
CA ASN A 682 -13.47 15.05 -5.72
C ASN A 682 -14.97 14.71 -5.69
N ALA A 683 -15.79 15.52 -6.36
CA ALA A 683 -17.22 15.27 -6.56
C ALA A 683 -17.64 15.50 -8.02
N ILE A 684 -18.78 14.91 -8.40
CA ILE A 684 -19.47 15.20 -9.67
C ILE A 684 -19.99 16.65 -9.62
N VAL A 685 -19.77 17.41 -10.70
CA VAL A 685 -20.26 18.80 -10.81
C VAL A 685 -21.06 18.96 -12.09
N ALA A 686 -22.35 19.31 -11.94
CA ALA A 686 -23.27 19.48 -13.05
C ALA A 686 -22.80 20.56 -14.03
N GLY A 687 -22.87 20.27 -15.34
CA GLY A 687 -22.36 21.14 -16.39
C GLY A 687 -20.84 21.14 -16.57
N VAL A 688 -20.09 20.39 -15.75
CA VAL A 688 -18.63 20.21 -15.88
C VAL A 688 -18.27 18.74 -16.09
N SER A 689 -18.79 17.84 -15.25
CA SER A 689 -18.61 16.40 -15.41
C SER A 689 -19.30 15.87 -16.69
N PRO A 690 -18.78 14.79 -17.31
CA PRO A 690 -19.44 14.11 -18.43
C PRO A 690 -20.91 13.76 -18.12
N PRO A 691 -21.87 14.02 -19.02
CA PRO A 691 -23.30 13.77 -18.76
C PRO A 691 -23.68 12.32 -18.45
N ASN A 692 -22.81 11.36 -18.78
CA ASN A 692 -22.98 9.93 -18.53
C ASN A 692 -22.13 9.40 -17.35
N VAL A 693 -21.64 10.28 -16.46
CA VAL A 693 -20.90 9.85 -15.27
C VAL A 693 -21.82 9.20 -14.23
N VAL A 694 -21.44 8.01 -13.77
CA VAL A 694 -22.12 7.25 -12.73
C VAL A 694 -21.39 7.47 -11.40
N SER A 695 -22.13 7.82 -10.34
CA SER A 695 -21.62 7.74 -8.96
C SER A 695 -21.76 6.30 -8.46
N LEU A 696 -20.64 5.71 -8.05
CA LEU A 696 -20.54 4.34 -7.52
C LEU A 696 -20.63 4.31 -6.00
N ALA A 697 -20.08 5.34 -5.37
CA ALA A 697 -20.04 5.52 -3.93
C ALA A 697 -20.07 7.03 -3.63
N ARG A 698 -21.10 7.50 -2.92
CA ARG A 698 -21.23 8.90 -2.53
C ARG A 698 -21.13 9.05 -1.01
N SER A 699 -20.15 9.84 -0.58
CA SER A 699 -19.86 10.08 0.84
C SER A 699 -20.04 11.56 1.14
N THR A 700 -20.55 11.93 2.31
CA THR A 700 -20.73 13.34 2.71
C THR A 700 -20.17 13.57 4.10
N SER A 701 -19.30 14.57 4.25
CA SER A 701 -18.68 14.97 5.52
C SER A 701 -18.52 16.50 5.54
N GLY A 702 -18.77 17.15 6.68
CA GLY A 702 -18.70 18.62 6.80
C GLY A 702 -19.64 19.42 5.88
N GLY A 703 -20.63 18.78 5.26
CA GLY A 703 -21.48 19.38 4.21
C GLY A 703 -20.92 19.29 2.79
N VAL A 704 -19.69 18.78 2.62
CA VAL A 704 -19.07 18.47 1.33
C VAL A 704 -19.35 17.02 0.96
N SER A 705 -19.60 16.74 -0.33
CA SER A 705 -19.68 15.37 -0.84
C SER A 705 -18.41 14.96 -1.60
N SER A 706 -18.19 13.66 -1.68
CA SER A 706 -17.22 12.98 -2.54
C SER A 706 -17.94 11.92 -3.38
N ASP A 707 -17.51 11.74 -4.63
CA ASP A 707 -18.02 10.72 -5.55
C ASP A 707 -16.90 9.83 -6.09
N MET A 708 -16.98 8.52 -5.82
CA MET A 708 -16.32 7.52 -6.65
C MET A 708 -17.08 7.46 -7.98
N THR A 709 -16.38 7.60 -9.10
CA THR A 709 -16.99 7.78 -10.42
C THR A 709 -16.53 6.78 -11.46
N TYR A 710 -17.42 6.49 -12.42
CA TYR A 710 -17.12 5.75 -13.63
C TYR A 710 -17.89 6.34 -14.82
N TYR A 711 -17.25 6.45 -15.98
CA TYR A 711 -17.91 6.77 -17.24
C TYR A 711 -17.18 6.12 -18.43
N ILE A 712 -17.83 6.12 -19.60
CA ILE A 712 -17.22 5.73 -20.87
C ILE A 712 -17.23 6.95 -21.80
N ALA A 713 -16.07 7.31 -22.34
CA ALA A 713 -15.93 8.40 -23.30
C ALA A 713 -16.42 7.99 -24.69
N ASP A 714 -16.64 8.96 -25.59
CA ASP A 714 -17.09 8.72 -26.98
C ASP A 714 -16.13 7.81 -27.78
N SER A 715 -14.85 7.80 -27.41
CA SER A 715 -13.81 6.90 -27.91
C SER A 715 -13.97 5.43 -27.46
N THR A 716 -14.96 5.14 -26.61
CA THR A 716 -15.16 3.90 -25.85
C THR A 716 -14.05 3.59 -24.81
N ALA A 717 -13.23 4.59 -24.44
CA ALA A 717 -12.32 4.49 -23.30
C ALA A 717 -13.11 4.52 -21.99
N GLN A 718 -12.83 3.56 -21.10
CA GLN A 718 -13.38 3.53 -19.74
C GLN A 718 -12.56 4.49 -18.85
N VAL A 719 -13.21 5.29 -18.03
CA VAL A 719 -12.57 6.19 -17.06
C VAL A 719 -13.15 5.97 -15.67
N PHE A 720 -12.27 5.77 -14.68
CA PHE A 720 -12.62 5.53 -13.27
C PHE A 720 -11.88 6.50 -12.35
N GLY A 721 -12.53 6.98 -11.30
CA GLY A 721 -11.92 7.78 -10.23
C GLY A 721 -12.42 7.38 -8.85
N THR A 722 -11.53 7.24 -7.86
CA THR A 722 -11.92 6.92 -6.47
C THR A 722 -12.62 8.07 -5.75
N GLY A 723 -12.34 9.31 -6.13
CA GLY A 723 -12.90 10.52 -5.51
C GLY A 723 -12.23 10.91 -4.19
N THR A 724 -11.16 10.24 -3.80
CA THR A 724 -10.52 10.30 -2.48
C THR A 724 -9.04 9.86 -2.56
N MET A 725 -8.13 10.61 -1.93
CA MET A 725 -6.68 10.30 -1.88
C MET A 725 -6.35 9.02 -1.11
N GLN A 726 -7.12 8.73 -0.06
CA GLN A 726 -6.81 7.70 0.93
C GLN A 726 -7.04 6.26 0.45
N TRP A 727 -7.49 6.07 -0.79
CA TRP A 727 -7.85 4.76 -1.33
C TRP A 727 -6.73 3.71 -1.25
N SER A 728 -5.48 4.12 -1.50
CA SER A 728 -4.33 3.20 -1.50
C SER A 728 -4.07 2.54 -0.14
N TRP A 729 -4.48 3.17 0.96
CA TRP A 729 -4.39 2.60 2.31
C TRP A 729 -5.36 1.45 2.56
N GLY A 730 -6.41 1.32 1.72
CA GLY A 730 -7.29 0.16 1.70
C GLY A 730 -6.69 -1.07 1.02
N LEU A 731 -5.57 -0.90 0.30
CA LEU A 731 -4.96 -1.94 -0.54
C LEU A 731 -3.84 -2.70 0.18
N ASP A 732 -3.10 -2.04 1.07
CA ASP A 732 -1.97 -2.61 1.82
C ASP A 732 -1.69 -1.82 3.11
N SER A 733 -1.13 -2.48 4.13
CA SER A 733 -0.85 -1.90 5.45
C SER A 733 0.64 -1.68 5.77
N PHE A 734 1.54 -1.81 4.80
CA PHE A 734 2.98 -1.75 5.08
C PHE A 734 3.51 -0.37 5.53
N ILE A 735 2.92 0.73 5.04
CA ILE A 735 3.18 2.05 5.62
C ILE A 735 2.52 2.11 7.00
N SER A 736 3.34 2.42 8.01
CA SER A 736 3.23 1.85 9.34
C SER A 736 2.12 2.39 10.24
N ASN A 737 1.69 1.54 11.17
CA ASN A 737 0.78 1.87 12.27
C ASN A 737 1.27 3.00 13.20
N SER A 738 2.51 3.49 13.02
CA SER A 738 3.08 4.62 13.78
C SER A 738 2.68 6.00 13.27
N VAL A 739 2.05 6.10 12.10
CA VAL A 739 1.59 7.40 11.53
C VAL A 739 0.11 7.40 11.10
N ARG A 740 -0.52 6.24 10.92
CA ARG A 740 -1.97 6.08 10.70
C ARG A 740 -2.47 4.74 11.26
N SER A 741 -3.78 4.57 11.41
CA SER A 741 -4.37 3.24 11.63
C SER A 741 -4.28 2.37 10.37
N ASP A 742 -4.44 1.05 10.51
CA ASP A 742 -4.72 0.18 9.37
C ASP A 742 -6.17 0.42 8.88
N TYR A 743 -6.32 0.49 7.56
CA TYR A 743 -7.59 0.69 6.85
C TYR A 743 -7.78 -0.35 5.72
N THR A 744 -6.93 -1.38 5.68
CA THR A 744 -6.93 -2.42 4.65
C THR A 744 -8.32 -3.07 4.54
N SER A 745 -8.86 -3.11 3.33
CA SER A 745 -10.21 -3.59 3.05
C SER A 745 -10.22 -4.54 1.86
N THR A 746 -10.64 -5.78 2.08
CA THR A 746 -10.85 -6.78 1.02
C THR A 746 -11.86 -6.31 -0.02
N ILE A 747 -12.85 -5.52 0.40
CA ILE A 747 -13.84 -4.89 -0.49
C ILE A 747 -13.15 -3.86 -1.40
N ALA A 748 -12.34 -2.94 -0.84
CA ALA A 748 -11.58 -1.96 -1.62
C ALA A 748 -10.57 -2.64 -2.59
N GLN A 749 -9.88 -3.69 -2.12
CA GLN A 749 -9.01 -4.51 -2.95
C GLN A 749 -9.78 -5.17 -4.11
N LYS A 750 -10.97 -5.74 -3.87
CA LYS A 750 -11.75 -6.41 -4.92
C LYS A 750 -12.40 -5.43 -5.92
N ILE A 751 -12.86 -4.27 -5.46
CA ILE A 751 -13.26 -3.16 -6.36
C ILE A 751 -12.08 -2.78 -7.26
N THR A 752 -10.88 -2.65 -6.68
CA THR A 752 -9.66 -2.28 -7.43
C THR A 752 -9.27 -3.37 -8.44
N ASP A 753 -9.35 -4.67 -8.10
CA ASP A 753 -9.14 -5.76 -9.07
C ASP A 753 -10.17 -5.74 -10.22
N ASN A 754 -11.45 -5.46 -9.91
CA ASN A 754 -12.49 -5.31 -10.93
C ASN A 754 -12.23 -4.11 -11.86
N VAL A 755 -11.75 -2.97 -11.33
CA VAL A 755 -11.33 -1.81 -12.13
C VAL A 755 -10.12 -2.18 -13.02
N PHE A 756 -9.10 -2.84 -12.47
CA PHE A 756 -7.90 -3.24 -13.22
C PHE A 756 -8.26 -4.17 -14.38
N ARG A 757 -9.04 -5.23 -14.13
CA ARG A 757 -9.61 -6.11 -15.18
C ARG A 757 -10.38 -5.32 -16.24
N ALA A 758 -11.17 -4.34 -15.83
CA ALA A 758 -11.94 -3.53 -16.74
C ALA A 758 -11.07 -2.72 -17.69
N VAL A 759 -10.12 -1.93 -17.16
CA VAL A 759 -9.25 -1.05 -17.97
C VAL A 759 -8.19 -1.82 -18.76
N ALA A 760 -7.85 -3.05 -18.35
CA ALA A 760 -7.06 -4.00 -19.15
C ALA A 760 -7.87 -4.72 -20.24
N GLU A 761 -9.17 -4.42 -20.36
CA GLU A 761 -10.09 -5.03 -21.33
C GLU A 761 -10.14 -6.57 -21.22
N GLN A 762 -10.19 -7.08 -19.99
CA GLN A 762 -10.34 -8.52 -19.71
C GLN A 762 -11.81 -8.96 -19.72
N ASP A 763 -11.99 -10.29 -19.84
CA ASP A 763 -13.27 -11.00 -19.83
C ASP A 763 -14.27 -10.56 -20.92
N LEU A 764 -13.74 -10.08 -22.06
CA LEU A 764 -14.50 -9.63 -23.22
C LEU A 764 -14.74 -10.73 -24.25
N TYR A 765 -15.95 -10.72 -24.80
CA TYR A 765 -16.40 -11.67 -25.80
C TYR A 765 -17.26 -10.99 -26.87
N THR A 766 -17.25 -11.55 -28.08
CA THR A 766 -18.29 -11.33 -29.09
C THR A 766 -19.23 -12.53 -29.11
N PHE A 767 -20.49 -12.33 -29.53
CA PHE A 767 -21.46 -13.40 -29.74
C PHE A 767 -22.04 -13.31 -31.15
N SER A 768 -21.82 -14.30 -32.01
CA SER A 768 -22.37 -14.38 -33.36
C SER A 768 -23.46 -15.45 -33.44
N ASN A 769 -24.56 -15.17 -34.13
CA ASN A 769 -25.71 -16.07 -34.19
C ASN A 769 -25.54 -17.17 -35.25
N ALA A 770 -25.89 -18.41 -34.92
CA ALA A 770 -25.64 -19.56 -35.80
C ALA A 770 -26.48 -19.57 -37.09
N ALA A 771 -27.61 -18.84 -37.15
CA ALA A 771 -28.45 -18.78 -38.35
C ALA A 771 -27.90 -17.85 -39.45
N ASN A 772 -27.18 -16.79 -39.09
CA ASN A 772 -26.83 -15.70 -40.03
C ASN A 772 -25.43 -15.10 -39.83
N SER A 773 -24.64 -15.59 -38.86
CA SER A 773 -23.33 -15.04 -38.46
C SER A 773 -23.32 -13.57 -38.03
N LEU A 774 -24.49 -12.96 -37.77
CA LEU A 774 -24.58 -11.59 -37.27
C LEU A 774 -24.39 -11.54 -35.76
N PHE A 775 -23.74 -10.48 -35.28
CA PHE A 775 -23.33 -10.31 -33.90
C PHE A 775 -24.39 -9.63 -33.04
N LEU A 776 -24.49 -10.10 -31.79
CA LEU A 776 -25.11 -9.41 -30.67
C LEU A 776 -24.47 -8.02 -30.52
N SER A 777 -25.20 -6.96 -30.86
CA SER A 777 -24.63 -5.62 -31.02
C SER A 777 -25.56 -4.53 -30.49
N LEU A 778 -25.01 -3.45 -29.93
CA LEU A 778 -25.74 -2.20 -29.86
C LEU A 778 -25.95 -1.62 -31.28
N PRO A 779 -27.04 -0.85 -31.49
CA PRO A 779 -27.11 0.12 -32.58
C PRO A 779 -25.87 1.01 -32.60
N THR A 780 -25.33 1.27 -33.79
CA THR A 780 -23.99 1.83 -34.00
C THR A 780 -23.74 3.10 -33.18
N GLY A 781 -22.82 3.02 -32.22
CA GLY A 781 -22.38 4.16 -31.40
C GLY A 781 -23.25 4.50 -30.19
N SER A 782 -24.30 3.73 -29.86
CA SER A 782 -25.12 4.03 -28.67
C SER A 782 -24.36 3.80 -27.37
N THR A 783 -24.28 4.85 -26.53
CA THR A 783 -23.88 4.77 -25.11
C THR A 783 -25.10 4.72 -24.17
N ALA A 784 -26.31 4.96 -24.67
CA ALA A 784 -27.56 4.96 -23.90
C ALA A 784 -28.27 3.60 -23.90
N ALA A 785 -29.28 3.45 -23.03
CA ALA A 785 -30.17 2.30 -22.97
C ALA A 785 -30.99 2.16 -24.27
N VAL A 786 -30.84 1.02 -24.96
CA VAL A 786 -31.42 0.78 -26.29
C VAL A 786 -31.75 -0.71 -26.48
N GLN A 787 -32.65 -1.05 -27.41
CA GLN A 787 -32.82 -2.44 -27.85
C GLN A 787 -31.53 -2.95 -28.50
N VAL A 788 -31.11 -4.16 -28.17
CA VAL A 788 -29.95 -4.83 -28.77
C VAL A 788 -30.36 -5.44 -30.10
N VAL A 789 -29.48 -5.35 -31.10
CA VAL A 789 -29.74 -5.75 -32.49
C VAL A 789 -28.73 -6.78 -32.98
N GLN A 790 -29.02 -7.42 -34.11
CA GLN A 790 -28.04 -8.15 -34.90
C GLN A 790 -27.38 -7.23 -35.93
N ASN A 791 -26.05 -7.21 -36.00
CA ASN A 791 -25.30 -6.49 -37.04
C ASN A 791 -24.07 -7.30 -37.51
N PRO A 792 -23.51 -7.06 -38.71
CA PRO A 792 -22.19 -7.56 -39.10
C PRO A 792 -21.08 -7.13 -38.12
N ALA A 793 -19.91 -7.75 -38.23
CA ALA A 793 -18.73 -7.27 -37.51
C ALA A 793 -18.45 -5.79 -37.86
N PRO A 794 -18.22 -4.91 -36.87
CA PRO A 794 -18.06 -3.48 -37.12
C PRO A 794 -16.76 -3.17 -37.86
N ALA A 795 -16.88 -2.57 -39.06
CA ALA A 795 -15.75 -2.30 -39.95
C ALA A 795 -14.67 -1.33 -39.37
N ASN A 796 -15.05 -0.49 -38.41
CA ASN A 796 -14.25 0.68 -37.98
C ASN A 796 -13.78 0.56 -36.52
N GLY A 797 -13.46 -0.64 -36.02
CA GLY A 797 -12.95 -0.87 -34.66
C GLY A 797 -13.94 -0.58 -33.51
N SER A 798 -15.20 -0.26 -33.84
CA SER A 798 -16.25 0.03 -32.87
C SER A 798 -16.48 -1.15 -31.93
N LYS A 799 -16.72 -0.84 -30.66
CA LYS A 799 -16.82 -1.82 -29.57
C LYS A 799 -18.26 -2.27 -29.30
N ALA A 800 -19.20 -1.89 -30.16
CA ALA A 800 -20.64 -2.11 -29.99
C ALA A 800 -21.10 -3.58 -29.95
N ASN A 801 -20.27 -4.53 -30.43
CA ASN A 801 -20.53 -5.98 -30.39
C ASN A 801 -19.69 -6.72 -29.32
N GLN A 802 -19.02 -5.98 -28.43
CA GLN A 802 -18.12 -6.54 -27.42
C GLN A 802 -18.77 -6.47 -26.03
N TRP A 803 -18.78 -7.61 -25.33
CA TRP A 803 -19.53 -7.79 -24.09
C TRP A 803 -18.62 -8.42 -23.03
N ARG A 804 -18.58 -7.84 -21.82
CA ARG A 804 -17.94 -8.46 -20.66
C ARG A 804 -18.88 -9.47 -20.02
N MET A 805 -18.38 -10.66 -19.72
CA MET A 805 -19.12 -11.68 -18.96
C MET A 805 -18.67 -11.70 -17.51
N LEU A 806 -19.60 -11.61 -16.56
CA LEU A 806 -19.31 -11.62 -15.13
C LEU A 806 -20.19 -12.67 -14.44
N ALA A 807 -19.57 -13.68 -13.81
CA ALA A 807 -20.29 -14.77 -13.18
C ALA A 807 -20.81 -14.40 -11.78
N TYR A 808 -22.05 -14.81 -11.46
CA TYR A 808 -22.64 -14.68 -10.12
C TYR A 808 -22.29 -15.84 -9.17
N GLY A 809 -21.57 -16.86 -9.64
CA GLY A 809 -21.24 -18.07 -8.87
C GLY A 809 -22.32 -19.16 -8.88
N ASP A 810 -23.59 -18.82 -9.10
CA ASP A 810 -24.73 -19.76 -9.24
C ASP A 810 -24.93 -20.29 -10.68
N GLY A 811 -23.96 -20.05 -11.57
CA GLY A 811 -24.03 -20.41 -13.00
C GLY A 811 -24.76 -19.40 -13.89
N ALA A 812 -25.32 -18.32 -13.33
CA ALA A 812 -25.78 -17.17 -14.10
C ALA A 812 -24.65 -16.15 -14.32
N PHE A 813 -24.77 -15.37 -15.40
CA PHE A 813 -23.85 -14.30 -15.77
C PHE A 813 -24.59 -12.97 -15.89
N GLN A 814 -23.95 -11.89 -15.45
CA GLN A 814 -24.23 -10.55 -15.95
C GLN A 814 -23.47 -10.38 -17.27
N ILE A 815 -24.12 -9.81 -18.27
CA ILE A 815 -23.52 -9.56 -19.59
C ILE A 815 -23.53 -8.04 -19.82
N VAL A 816 -22.36 -7.42 -19.83
CA VAL A 816 -22.20 -5.95 -19.82
C VAL A 816 -21.66 -5.47 -21.15
N SER A 817 -22.27 -4.46 -21.76
CA SER A 817 -21.75 -3.86 -23.01
C SER A 817 -20.43 -3.12 -22.75
N ARG A 818 -19.38 -3.43 -23.52
CA ARG A 818 -18.12 -2.65 -23.50
C ARG A 818 -18.27 -1.27 -24.16
N GLY A 819 -19.35 -1.05 -24.92
CA GLY A 819 -19.63 0.23 -25.59
C GLY A 819 -20.38 1.23 -24.71
N SER A 820 -21.23 0.77 -23.78
CA SER A 820 -22.06 1.63 -22.94
C SER A 820 -21.92 1.40 -21.42
N GLY A 821 -21.31 0.30 -20.99
CA GLY A 821 -21.23 -0.08 -19.56
C GLY A 821 -22.56 -0.58 -18.98
N LEU A 822 -23.62 -0.60 -19.78
CA LEU A 822 -24.96 -1.05 -19.43
C LEU A 822 -25.09 -2.57 -19.56
N CYS A 823 -25.99 -3.15 -18.77
CA CYS A 823 -26.23 -4.59 -18.72
C CYS A 823 -27.28 -5.03 -19.75
N LEU A 824 -27.08 -6.20 -20.37
CA LEU A 824 -28.07 -6.87 -21.22
C LEU A 824 -29.32 -7.18 -20.41
N ASP A 825 -30.47 -6.72 -20.88
CA ASP A 825 -31.71 -6.61 -20.08
C ASP A 825 -32.93 -7.11 -20.85
N ALA A 826 -33.72 -7.99 -20.22
CA ALA A 826 -35.03 -8.39 -20.73
C ALA A 826 -36.12 -7.38 -20.32
N TYR A 827 -36.56 -6.55 -21.26
CA TYR A 827 -37.61 -5.54 -21.01
C TYR A 827 -39.00 -6.13 -20.68
N GLY A 828 -39.21 -7.42 -20.96
CA GLY A 828 -40.45 -8.15 -20.62
C GLY A 828 -40.20 -9.64 -20.34
N SER A 829 -41.23 -10.35 -19.88
CA SER A 829 -41.15 -11.76 -19.44
C SER A 829 -41.90 -12.75 -20.34
N THR A 830 -42.45 -12.30 -21.46
CA THR A 830 -43.25 -13.11 -22.40
C THR A 830 -42.52 -13.31 -23.74
N ALA A 831 -42.88 -14.35 -24.49
CA ALA A 831 -42.35 -14.55 -25.84
C ALA A 831 -42.70 -13.34 -26.74
N GLY A 832 -41.70 -12.83 -27.47
CA GLY A 832 -41.78 -11.57 -28.22
C GLY A 832 -41.32 -10.33 -27.45
N SER A 833 -41.06 -10.42 -26.13
CA SER A 833 -40.50 -9.31 -25.36
C SER A 833 -39.13 -8.89 -25.90
N GLN A 834 -38.90 -7.59 -26.05
CA GLN A 834 -37.62 -7.04 -26.50
C GLN A 834 -36.49 -7.31 -25.49
N VAL A 835 -35.28 -7.50 -25.99
CA VAL A 835 -34.05 -7.49 -25.18
C VAL A 835 -33.22 -6.27 -25.55
N GLY A 836 -32.83 -5.50 -24.55
CA GLY A 836 -32.08 -4.26 -24.68
C GLY A 836 -30.90 -4.19 -23.74
N THR A 837 -30.46 -2.97 -23.43
CA THR A 837 -29.57 -2.69 -22.31
C THR A 837 -30.21 -1.72 -21.33
N TRP A 838 -29.87 -1.86 -20.05
CA TRP A 838 -30.30 -0.98 -18.97
C TRP A 838 -29.20 -0.79 -17.92
N GLU A 839 -29.39 0.15 -16.99
CA GLU A 839 -28.52 0.32 -15.81
C GLU A 839 -28.37 -1.00 -15.05
N CYS A 840 -27.13 -1.36 -14.74
CA CYS A 840 -26.80 -2.62 -14.08
C CYS A 840 -27.35 -2.65 -12.64
N ASN A 841 -28.41 -3.44 -12.43
CA ASN A 841 -29.15 -3.55 -11.17
C ASN A 841 -29.10 -4.97 -10.57
N GLY A 842 -28.56 -5.95 -11.33
CA GLY A 842 -28.41 -7.34 -10.88
C GLY A 842 -29.70 -8.12 -10.64
N LEU A 843 -30.86 -7.55 -10.98
CA LEU A 843 -32.16 -8.20 -10.85
C LEU A 843 -32.29 -9.37 -11.85
N PRO A 844 -33.17 -10.37 -11.62
CA PRO A 844 -33.20 -11.61 -12.40
C PRO A 844 -33.32 -11.48 -13.93
N HIS A 845 -33.74 -10.33 -14.45
CA HIS A 845 -33.88 -10.01 -15.88
C HIS A 845 -32.60 -9.48 -16.56
N GLN A 846 -31.53 -9.30 -15.79
CA GLN A 846 -30.17 -9.04 -16.25
C GLN A 846 -29.23 -10.23 -16.00
N ARG A 847 -29.77 -11.36 -15.53
CA ARG A 847 -29.03 -12.57 -15.17
C ARG A 847 -29.29 -13.63 -16.22
N TRP A 848 -28.24 -14.04 -16.93
CA TRP A 848 -28.32 -14.87 -18.11
C TRP A 848 -27.59 -16.20 -17.90
N LYS A 849 -28.26 -17.32 -18.12
CA LYS A 849 -27.64 -18.65 -18.10
C LYS A 849 -27.18 -19.02 -19.51
N LEU A 850 -25.93 -19.45 -19.64
CA LEU A 850 -25.40 -20.02 -20.88
C LEU A 850 -25.44 -21.55 -20.79
N THR A 851 -26.07 -22.21 -21.77
CA THR A 851 -26.10 -23.67 -21.86
C THR A 851 -25.44 -24.11 -23.17
N ALA A 852 -24.39 -24.92 -23.09
CA ALA A 852 -23.63 -25.35 -24.26
C ALA A 852 -24.44 -26.28 -25.17
N VAL A 853 -24.25 -26.15 -26.48
CA VAL A 853 -25.07 -26.80 -27.51
C VAL A 853 -24.27 -27.88 -28.22
N GLY A 854 -24.78 -29.12 -28.22
CA GLY A 854 -24.15 -30.24 -28.94
C GLY A 854 -22.76 -30.66 -28.44
N GLY A 855 -22.30 -30.14 -27.30
CA GLY A 855 -20.95 -30.32 -26.78
C GLY A 855 -19.91 -29.29 -27.28
N ASP A 856 -20.28 -28.36 -28.15
CA ASP A 856 -19.42 -27.25 -28.55
C ASP A 856 -19.31 -26.24 -27.38
N SER A 857 -18.13 -26.16 -26.78
CA SER A 857 -17.82 -25.28 -25.63
C SER A 857 -17.83 -23.79 -25.96
N ASN A 858 -18.04 -23.42 -27.23
CA ASN A 858 -18.17 -22.05 -27.70
C ASN A 858 -19.56 -21.74 -28.28
N LEU A 859 -20.50 -22.69 -28.36
CA LEU A 859 -21.85 -22.47 -28.88
C LEU A 859 -22.90 -22.62 -27.78
N PHE A 860 -23.71 -21.58 -27.54
CA PHE A 860 -24.61 -21.52 -26.40
C PHE A 860 -26.04 -21.13 -26.78
N THR A 861 -27.03 -21.70 -26.09
CA THR A 861 -28.28 -20.96 -25.85
C THR A 861 -28.09 -20.02 -24.66
N ILE A 862 -28.64 -18.82 -24.76
CA ILE A 862 -28.58 -17.79 -23.71
C ILE A 862 -30.00 -17.59 -23.17
N THR A 863 -30.22 -17.88 -21.89
CA THR A 863 -31.55 -17.94 -21.26
C THR A 863 -31.69 -16.88 -20.17
N ASP A 864 -32.78 -16.10 -20.18
CA ASP A 864 -33.14 -15.16 -19.11
C ASP A 864 -33.55 -15.93 -17.84
N MET A 865 -32.90 -15.65 -16.71
CA MET A 865 -33.21 -16.32 -15.44
C MET A 865 -34.57 -15.93 -14.87
N ARG A 866 -35.17 -14.79 -15.25
CA ARG A 866 -36.54 -14.42 -14.83
C ARG A 866 -37.62 -15.24 -15.55
N SER A 867 -37.60 -15.25 -16.88
CA SER A 867 -38.67 -15.84 -17.70
C SER A 867 -38.42 -17.29 -18.15
N GLN A 868 -37.17 -17.78 -18.04
CA GLN A 868 -36.72 -19.05 -18.62
C GLN A 868 -36.85 -19.10 -20.17
N LEU A 869 -36.97 -17.94 -20.83
CA LEU A 869 -36.99 -17.80 -22.29
C LEU A 869 -35.58 -17.58 -22.85
N CYS A 870 -35.37 -17.98 -24.09
CA CYS A 870 -34.10 -17.89 -24.79
C CYS A 870 -33.99 -16.60 -25.63
N LEU A 871 -32.80 -16.00 -25.62
CA LEU A 871 -32.42 -14.88 -26.48
C LEU A 871 -32.40 -15.33 -27.95
N SER A 872 -33.27 -14.74 -28.77
CA SER A 872 -33.49 -15.15 -30.15
C SER A 872 -33.36 -13.98 -31.11
N ALA A 873 -32.75 -14.25 -32.28
CA ALA A 873 -33.05 -13.50 -33.49
C ALA A 873 -34.56 -13.64 -33.81
N PRO A 874 -35.26 -12.59 -34.28
CA PRO A 874 -36.67 -12.71 -34.66
C PRO A 874 -36.83 -13.65 -35.87
N SER A 875 -37.86 -14.50 -35.83
CA SER A 875 -38.21 -15.40 -36.94
C SER A 875 -38.81 -14.69 -38.16
N THR A 876 -39.31 -13.46 -37.97
CA THR A 876 -39.95 -12.63 -39.01
C THR A 876 -38.98 -11.66 -39.70
N ASN A 877 -37.85 -11.33 -39.07
CA ASN A 877 -36.76 -10.56 -39.65
C ASN A 877 -35.46 -10.86 -38.88
N SER A 878 -34.50 -11.50 -39.56
CA SER A 878 -33.19 -11.86 -39.03
C SER A 878 -32.03 -11.18 -39.79
N GLY A 879 -32.30 -10.02 -40.41
CA GLY A 879 -31.30 -9.21 -41.10
C GLY A 879 -30.47 -8.30 -40.17
N SER A 880 -29.58 -7.49 -40.75
CA SER A 880 -28.90 -6.43 -40.01
C SER A 880 -29.91 -5.41 -39.47
N GLY A 881 -29.68 -4.93 -38.25
CA GLY A 881 -30.60 -4.05 -37.52
C GLY A 881 -31.81 -4.76 -36.90
N ALA A 882 -31.96 -6.08 -37.04
CA ALA A 882 -33.03 -6.83 -36.39
C ALA A 882 -32.87 -6.81 -34.87
N GLY A 883 -33.83 -6.19 -34.17
CA GLY A 883 -33.87 -6.12 -32.70
C GLY A 883 -34.18 -7.46 -32.05
N LEU A 884 -33.43 -7.84 -31.02
CA LEU A 884 -33.53 -9.13 -30.36
C LEU A 884 -34.72 -9.23 -29.41
N VAL A 885 -35.18 -10.46 -29.24
CA VAL A 885 -36.37 -10.81 -28.46
C VAL A 885 -36.17 -12.08 -27.64
N LEU A 886 -36.95 -12.23 -26.57
CA LEU A 886 -37.12 -13.50 -25.87
C LEU A 886 -38.10 -14.41 -26.62
N GLN A 887 -37.80 -15.71 -26.68
CA GLN A 887 -38.65 -16.74 -27.27
C GLN A 887 -38.60 -18.03 -26.45
N ALA A 888 -39.60 -18.91 -26.61
CA ALA A 888 -39.56 -20.24 -26.01
C ALA A 888 -38.30 -20.99 -26.47
N CYS A 889 -37.55 -21.59 -25.54
CA CYS A 889 -36.31 -22.30 -25.84
C CYS A 889 -36.59 -23.57 -26.68
N VAL A 890 -36.30 -23.51 -27.97
CA VAL A 890 -36.48 -24.62 -28.93
C VAL A 890 -35.16 -25.09 -29.57
N ASN A 891 -34.03 -24.50 -29.15
CA ASN A 891 -32.69 -24.84 -29.64
C ASN A 891 -32.53 -24.72 -31.17
N SER A 892 -33.20 -23.73 -31.78
CA SER A 892 -33.04 -23.38 -33.19
C SER A 892 -31.73 -22.61 -33.42
N PRO A 893 -31.16 -22.61 -34.65
CA PRO A 893 -29.98 -21.79 -34.97
C PRO A 893 -30.14 -20.29 -34.66
N THR A 894 -31.38 -19.76 -34.69
CA THR A 894 -31.71 -18.38 -34.31
C THR A 894 -31.55 -18.08 -32.81
N GLN A 895 -31.48 -19.12 -31.96
CA GLN A 895 -31.27 -19.04 -30.50
C GLN A 895 -29.86 -19.46 -30.08
N GLN A 896 -29.03 -19.89 -31.04
CA GLN A 896 -27.68 -20.39 -30.79
C GLN A 896 -26.65 -19.29 -31.08
N TRP A 897 -25.80 -19.02 -30.09
CA TRP A 897 -24.84 -17.93 -30.09
C TRP A 897 -23.42 -18.48 -29.90
N ARG A 898 -22.58 -18.33 -30.93
CA ARG A 898 -21.16 -18.65 -30.88
C ARG A 898 -20.41 -17.52 -30.20
N ARG A 899 -19.87 -17.81 -29.02
CA ARG A 899 -19.05 -16.92 -28.21
C ARG A 899 -17.58 -17.02 -28.64
N THR A 900 -16.92 -15.88 -28.84
CA THR A 900 -15.49 -15.80 -29.16
C THR A 900 -14.83 -14.75 -28.27
N GLY A 901 -13.72 -15.08 -27.60
CA GLY A 901 -12.93 -14.12 -26.80
C GLY A 901 -12.21 -13.07 -27.67
N ILE A 902 -11.73 -12.00 -27.03
CA ILE A 902 -11.11 -10.82 -27.68
C ILE A 902 -9.79 -10.45 -26.98
#